data_AF-A0A7L3W8E0-F1
#
_entry.id   AF-A0A7L3W8E0-F1
#
_cell.length_a   1.000
_cell.length_b   1.000
_cell.length_c   1.000
_cell.angle_alpha   90.00
_cell.angle_beta   90.00
_cell.angle_gamma   90.00
#
_symmetry.space_group_name_H-M   'P 1'
#
loop_
_entity.id
_entity.type
_entity.pdbx_description
1 polymer ?
#
loop_
_entity_poly.entity_id
_entity_poly.type
_entity_poly.pdbx_seq_one_letter_code
_entity_poly.pdbx_strand_id
1 'polypeptide(L)'
;GSGVLLKIQNILLEYERIIVREKNRRKAVWREVRKLESEKEDSQLIAKETKDLKSILAHQEVEWKNDIQSLKFTLKQEEEERLRVGSLYEKTREKLRRKEDQCCKEMEEKQQLELRSRNLEMELLTLKKALKQVEEERDETQRQLSQEKSARALQEGILNNHFWRQKELEEETRRTIGKNSEESDTEREKDLLYKNQLLQDEIAVLRLELDQVRLRHQEEKGKYLEENETLKEKNDDLKKELKLNEEALTQTVLQYNGQLNLLKTESAVLTSKLEQTKESKDKLETEIESYRSRLNTAAQELERHQSSKSDVERTLQRERDEWLRLQEKLHHDLSDARETSTSLSQQLSKAESKANSLENELHQLKQTLREKTLLLEMTQKELSQAQCQAKECDHARQLEKDQVSKFIIKQESMQERLAQLQSENLLLRQQLEDLQNKGIIKEKVVNDVQDRFNDIFNKLRADTEKQVNLVEERNKELNAKCTDLREQIFKFETEKVEREATVRQLQQELADALKKQSMSEASLEVTTRYRSDLEEDKLRLQKELEKVKSKVCVVQNYERELKACSEKLQDLLVASSGANTTVKQLEEHCETERKKVKKLSELKRPVELRLDQEMKRNIELQKDSKRLNRLLSRAMKKLRVYEERERESHLNLQGEMKNRYSEMMDEVCRLRTKVGELSQQLEIESKKCMQLEAQNQDLREELSTMHRNHEKLEKSKCQLQEEVANLRHHLETNMVDHSQIEQCKREMEERAGQEVRQKLQEVNLFLQTQAASQERLEQIRASHHASLRNQLKHKIRDLERELDRIKNTQQDSIFQKESTQAEVEKYKELYLEEVKIRRSLANKLERTNEKLAEANTKLLQERHRSKSLITSSIVNGGLAASPVLYSAELGHLGNNLTLNRSLSLGGSFLSSTGNALASRNRVEAYVAKV
;
A
#
# COMPACT_ATOMS: atom_id res chain seq x y z
N GLY A 1 60.65 68.88 14.52
CA GLY A 1 60.56 68.31 13.16
C GLY A 1 60.48 66.79 13.22
N SER A 2 61.22 66.11 12.33
CA SER A 2 61.09 64.68 11.99
C SER A 2 60.80 63.70 13.16
N GLY A 3 61.64 63.66 14.20
CA GLY A 3 61.58 62.61 15.24
C GLY A 3 60.29 62.55 16.09
N VAL A 4 59.49 63.63 16.16
CA VAL A 4 58.17 63.61 16.81
C VAL A 4 57.12 63.00 15.89
N LEU A 5 57.18 63.36 14.60
CA LEU A 5 56.26 62.89 13.57
C LEU A 5 56.39 61.37 13.37
N LEU A 6 57.62 60.85 13.39
CA LEU A 6 57.89 59.41 13.34
C LEU A 6 57.31 58.65 14.57
N LYS A 7 57.35 59.25 15.77
CA LYS A 7 56.73 58.66 16.97
C LYS A 7 55.21 58.62 16.87
N ILE A 8 54.59 59.69 16.39
CA ILE A 8 53.13 59.74 16.14
C ILE A 8 52.73 58.69 15.09
N GLN A 9 53.49 58.57 13.99
CA GLN A 9 53.23 57.58 12.94
C GLN A 9 53.33 56.14 13.47
N ASN A 10 54.34 55.83 14.30
CA ASN A 10 54.47 54.51 14.93
C ASN A 10 53.32 54.20 15.90
N ILE A 11 52.84 55.20 16.66
CA ILE A 11 51.70 55.06 17.56
C ILE A 11 50.42 54.79 16.76
N LEU A 12 50.19 55.53 15.66
CA LEU A 12 49.05 55.32 14.76
C LEU A 12 49.08 53.92 14.12
N LEU A 13 50.23 53.47 13.61
CA LEU A 13 50.39 52.12 13.05
C LEU A 13 50.10 51.02 14.09
N GLU A 14 50.49 51.21 15.35
CA GLU A 14 50.19 50.23 16.40
C GLU A 14 48.70 50.25 16.80
N TYR A 15 48.05 51.42 16.85
CA TYR A 15 46.59 51.50 16.97
C TYR A 15 45.85 50.85 15.80
N GLU A 16 46.30 51.04 14.55
CA GLU A 16 45.74 50.36 13.37
C GLU A 16 45.88 48.84 13.50
N ARG A 17 47.06 48.34 13.91
CA ARG A 17 47.27 46.91 14.19
C ARG A 17 46.35 46.40 15.31
N ILE A 18 46.07 47.19 16.35
CA ILE A 18 45.13 46.83 17.43
C ILE A 18 43.70 46.80 16.88
N ILE A 19 43.29 47.79 16.10
CA ILE A 19 41.96 47.87 15.46
C ILE A 19 41.74 46.69 14.50
N VAL A 20 42.75 46.30 13.72
CA VAL A 20 42.69 45.12 12.83
C VAL A 20 42.61 43.82 13.65
N ARG A 21 43.41 43.67 14.72
CA ARG A 21 43.31 42.53 15.65
C ARG A 21 41.91 42.43 16.27
N GLU A 22 41.35 43.53 16.77
CA GLU A 22 39.99 43.57 17.33
C GLU A 22 38.90 43.31 16.30
N LYS A 23 39.03 43.85 15.08
CA LYS A 23 38.10 43.59 13.98
C LYS A 23 38.09 42.10 13.60
N ASN A 24 39.25 41.45 13.63
CA ASN A 24 39.38 40.01 13.41
C ASN A 24 38.87 39.18 14.60
N ARG A 25 39.11 39.61 15.85
CA ARG A 25 38.55 38.98 17.06
C ARG A 25 37.01 39.04 17.07
N ARG A 26 36.42 40.20 16.76
CA ARG A 26 34.96 40.38 16.62
C ARG A 26 34.39 39.51 15.49
N LYS A 27 35.09 39.39 14.35
CA LYS A 27 34.72 38.45 13.26
C LYS A 27 34.85 36.97 13.63
N ALA A 28 35.69 36.62 14.61
CA ALA A 28 35.76 35.26 15.14
C ALA A 28 34.59 35.00 16.10
N VAL A 29 34.40 35.87 17.11
CA VAL A 29 33.29 35.78 18.06
C VAL A 29 31.93 35.76 17.35
N TRP A 30 31.71 36.60 16.33
CA TRP A 30 30.46 36.61 15.57
C TRP A 30 30.19 35.32 14.77
N ARG A 31 31.24 34.63 14.30
CA ARG A 31 31.09 33.31 13.67
C ARG A 31 30.72 32.24 14.70
N GLU A 32 31.33 32.28 15.88
CA GLU A 32 31.01 31.32 16.95
C GLU A 32 29.62 31.57 17.52
N VAL A 33 29.21 32.83 17.70
CA VAL A 33 27.82 33.19 18.07
C VAL A 33 26.83 32.64 17.04
N ARG A 34 27.06 32.87 15.74
CA ARG A 34 26.21 32.29 14.67
C ARG A 34 26.15 30.76 14.72
N LYS A 35 27.28 30.10 15.00
CA LYS A 35 27.34 28.63 15.11
C LYS A 35 26.55 28.12 16.31
N LEU A 36 26.69 28.77 17.46
CA LEU A 36 25.91 28.50 18.68
C LEU A 36 24.42 28.84 18.52
N GLU A 37 24.07 29.84 17.69
CA GLU A 37 22.70 30.14 17.31
C GLU A 37 22.08 28.98 16.50
N SER A 38 22.77 28.46 15.47
CA SER A 38 22.30 27.26 14.74
C SER A 38 22.26 26.01 15.61
N GLU A 39 23.29 25.72 16.42
CA GLU A 39 23.32 24.56 17.32
C GLU A 39 22.18 24.61 18.37
N LYS A 40 21.77 25.81 18.77
CA LYS A 40 20.60 26.05 19.63
C LYS A 40 19.28 25.85 18.88
N GLU A 41 19.16 26.31 17.63
CA GLU A 41 17.96 26.10 16.80
C GLU A 41 17.74 24.60 16.52
N ASP A 42 18.80 23.87 16.14
CA ASP A 42 18.79 22.41 15.99
C ASP A 42 18.38 21.71 17.31
N SER A 43 18.96 22.13 18.44
CA SER A 43 18.61 21.60 19.76
C SER A 43 17.14 21.87 20.14
N GLN A 44 16.58 23.00 19.73
CA GLN A 44 15.17 23.34 19.96
C GLN A 44 14.23 22.51 19.06
N LEU A 45 14.64 22.22 17.82
CA LEU A 45 13.90 21.32 16.93
C LEU A 45 13.87 19.90 17.51
N ILE A 46 15.02 19.33 17.87
CA ILE A 46 15.13 17.99 18.48
C ILE A 46 14.31 17.90 19.77
N ALA A 47 14.36 18.94 20.62
CA ALA A 47 13.56 18.98 21.85
C ALA A 47 12.04 19.02 21.58
N LYS A 48 11.60 19.68 20.49
CA LYS A 48 10.21 19.67 20.06
C LYS A 48 9.79 18.31 19.50
N GLU A 49 10.57 17.73 18.59
CA GLU A 49 10.32 16.40 18.03
C GLU A 49 10.25 15.33 19.13
N THR A 50 11.17 15.39 20.12
CA THR A 50 11.16 14.51 21.29
C THR A 50 9.89 14.68 22.13
N LYS A 51 9.37 15.92 22.28
CA LYS A 51 8.12 16.19 22.99
C LYS A 51 6.90 15.67 22.24
N ASP A 52 6.90 15.83 20.92
CA ASP A 52 5.79 15.40 20.06
C ASP A 52 5.76 13.86 19.96
N LEU A 53 6.91 13.18 19.83
CA LEU A 53 7.03 11.73 19.97
C LEU A 53 6.57 11.23 21.35
N LYS A 54 6.92 11.95 22.44
CA LYS A 54 6.49 11.60 23.80
C LYS A 54 4.97 11.75 23.98
N SER A 55 4.30 12.67 23.27
CA SER A 55 2.84 12.79 23.32
C SER A 55 2.15 11.66 22.55
N ILE A 56 2.72 11.22 21.43
CA ILE A 56 2.25 10.04 20.67
C ILE A 56 2.38 8.76 21.52
N LEU A 57 3.53 8.53 22.15
CA LEU A 57 3.73 7.37 23.03
C LEU A 57 2.76 7.37 24.23
N ALA A 58 2.56 8.52 24.87
CA ALA A 58 1.60 8.65 25.97
C ALA A 58 0.13 8.43 25.51
N HIS A 59 -0.19 8.71 24.26
CA HIS A 59 -1.50 8.39 23.68
C HIS A 59 -1.65 6.87 23.46
N GLN A 60 -0.63 6.22 22.89
CA GLN A 60 -0.60 4.77 22.66
C GLN A 60 -0.63 3.96 23.96
N GLU A 61 0.07 4.41 25.00
CA GLU A 61 -0.02 3.82 26.35
C GLU A 61 -1.45 3.83 26.91
N VAL A 62 -2.23 4.88 26.62
CA VAL A 62 -3.64 4.98 27.03
C VAL A 62 -4.54 4.10 26.16
N GLU A 63 -4.32 4.04 24.85
CA GLU A 63 -5.05 3.15 23.94
C GLU A 63 -4.86 1.69 24.33
N TRP A 64 -3.62 1.20 24.44
CA TRP A 64 -3.34 -0.17 24.87
C TRP A 64 -3.89 -0.49 26.26
N LYS A 65 -3.89 0.49 27.18
CA LYS A 65 -4.50 0.32 28.51
C LYS A 65 -6.01 0.19 28.45
N ASN A 66 -6.69 0.91 27.56
CA ASN A 66 -8.12 0.79 27.31
C ASN A 66 -8.45 -0.56 26.64
N ASP A 67 -7.65 -0.99 25.64
CA ASP A 67 -7.80 -2.28 24.98
C ASP A 67 -7.62 -3.44 25.97
N ILE A 68 -6.60 -3.39 26.83
CA ILE A 68 -6.38 -4.37 27.90
C ILE A 68 -7.55 -4.39 28.91
N GLN A 69 -8.21 -3.26 29.18
CA GLN A 69 -9.40 -3.22 30.03
C GLN A 69 -10.63 -3.81 29.31
N SER A 70 -10.81 -3.49 28.03
CA SER A 70 -11.87 -4.05 27.18
C SER A 70 -11.75 -5.58 27.07
N LEU A 71 -10.56 -6.08 26.73
CA LEU A 71 -10.28 -7.52 26.63
C LEU A 71 -10.45 -8.25 27.97
N LYS A 72 -10.13 -7.61 29.11
CA LYS A 72 -10.41 -8.17 30.44
C LYS A 72 -11.90 -8.23 30.77
N PHE A 73 -12.69 -7.26 30.30
CA PHE A 73 -14.14 -7.30 30.45
C PHE A 73 -14.75 -8.42 29.60
N THR A 74 -14.37 -8.54 28.33
CA THR A 74 -14.88 -9.61 27.45
C THR A 74 -14.43 -10.99 27.92
N LEU A 75 -13.19 -11.15 28.39
CA LEU A 75 -12.72 -12.41 28.98
C LEU A 75 -13.54 -12.80 30.20
N LYS A 76 -13.80 -11.86 31.13
CA LYS A 76 -14.63 -12.15 32.30
C LYS A 76 -16.06 -12.53 31.91
N GLN A 77 -16.65 -11.85 30.92
CA GLN A 77 -17.96 -12.23 30.41
C GLN A 77 -17.94 -13.66 29.83
N GLU A 78 -16.91 -14.02 29.06
CA GLU A 78 -16.74 -15.36 28.51
C GLU A 78 -16.56 -16.42 29.62
N GLU A 79 -15.79 -16.13 30.66
CA GLU A 79 -15.64 -17.00 31.84
C GLU A 79 -17.00 -17.25 32.54
N GLU A 80 -17.80 -16.19 32.74
CA GLU A 80 -19.14 -16.33 33.30
C GLU A 80 -20.09 -17.11 32.36
N GLU A 81 -19.97 -16.96 31.03
CA GLU A 81 -20.74 -17.73 30.06
C GLU A 81 -20.33 -19.20 30.03
N ARG A 82 -19.02 -19.51 30.07
CA ARG A 82 -18.50 -20.87 30.23
C ARG A 82 -18.99 -21.53 31.53
N LEU A 83 -19.05 -20.80 32.64
CA LEU A 83 -19.62 -21.29 33.90
C LEU A 83 -21.13 -21.54 33.80
N ARG A 84 -21.88 -20.64 33.14
CA ARG A 84 -23.32 -20.83 32.86
C ARG A 84 -23.57 -22.08 32.01
N VAL A 85 -22.83 -22.25 30.91
CA VAL A 85 -22.92 -23.41 30.01
C VAL A 85 -22.50 -24.70 30.71
N GLY A 86 -21.39 -24.70 31.47
CA GLY A 86 -20.94 -25.86 32.25
C GLY A 86 -21.98 -26.32 33.28
N SER A 87 -22.66 -25.39 33.95
CA SER A 87 -23.78 -25.71 34.85
C SER A 87 -24.96 -26.35 34.12
N LEU A 88 -25.31 -25.86 32.93
CA LEU A 88 -26.38 -26.44 32.10
C LEU A 88 -26.00 -27.82 31.54
N TYR A 89 -24.74 -28.02 31.16
CA TYR A 89 -24.22 -29.31 30.71
C TYR A 89 -24.31 -30.37 31.80
N GLU A 90 -23.76 -30.12 33.00
CA GLU A 90 -23.88 -31.10 34.10
C GLU A 90 -25.34 -31.31 34.54
N LYS A 91 -26.19 -30.28 34.58
CA LYS A 91 -27.64 -30.46 34.82
C LYS A 91 -28.31 -31.36 33.78
N THR A 92 -27.82 -31.38 32.54
CA THR A 92 -28.36 -32.22 31.46
C THR A 92 -27.81 -33.64 31.54
N ARG A 93 -26.49 -33.79 31.76
CA ARG A 93 -25.81 -35.07 32.03
C ARG A 93 -26.40 -35.79 33.24
N GLU A 94 -26.70 -35.05 34.30
CA GLU A 94 -27.34 -35.54 35.51
C GLU A 94 -28.79 -36.02 35.27
N LYS A 95 -29.55 -35.33 34.41
CA LYS A 95 -30.89 -35.79 33.98
C LYS A 95 -30.80 -37.06 33.12
N LEU A 96 -29.76 -37.19 32.30
CA LEU A 96 -29.51 -38.38 31.49
C LEU A 96 -29.19 -39.59 32.40
N ARG A 97 -28.25 -39.45 33.35
CA ARG A 97 -27.94 -40.47 34.37
C ARG A 97 -29.21 -41.00 35.05
N ARG A 98 -30.04 -40.11 35.61
CA ARG A 98 -31.31 -40.51 36.25
C ARG A 98 -32.30 -41.22 35.33
N LYS A 99 -32.20 -41.05 34.00
CA LYS A 99 -33.01 -41.77 33.02
C LYS A 99 -32.39 -43.11 32.62
N GLU A 100 -31.07 -43.19 32.53
CA GLU A 100 -30.33 -44.44 32.38
C GLU A 100 -30.59 -45.36 33.59
N ASP A 101 -30.43 -44.85 34.82
CA ASP A 101 -30.73 -45.55 36.07
C ASP A 101 -32.17 -46.08 36.14
N GLN A 102 -33.12 -45.30 35.60
CA GLN A 102 -34.52 -45.67 35.56
C GLN A 102 -34.80 -46.76 34.50
N CYS A 103 -34.22 -46.65 33.31
CA CYS A 103 -34.31 -47.69 32.28
C CYS A 103 -33.69 -49.02 32.74
N CYS A 104 -32.60 -48.99 33.53
CA CYS A 104 -32.03 -50.19 34.13
C CYS A 104 -33.02 -50.88 35.07
N LYS A 105 -33.66 -50.14 35.98
CA LYS A 105 -34.66 -50.67 36.91
C LYS A 105 -35.90 -51.21 36.18
N GLU A 106 -36.39 -50.49 35.18
CA GLU A 106 -37.51 -50.95 34.33
C GLU A 106 -37.14 -52.24 33.55
N MET A 107 -35.87 -52.43 33.18
CA MET A 107 -35.38 -53.67 32.57
C MET A 107 -35.24 -54.83 33.59
N GLU A 108 -34.75 -54.56 34.80
CA GLU A 108 -34.68 -55.55 35.89
C GLU A 108 -36.07 -56.04 36.31
N GLU A 109 -37.03 -55.12 36.49
CA GLU A 109 -38.43 -55.44 36.77
C GLU A 109 -39.05 -56.27 35.64
N LYS A 110 -38.80 -55.91 34.37
CA LYS A 110 -39.24 -56.68 33.21
C LYS A 110 -38.65 -58.10 33.21
N GLN A 111 -37.37 -58.27 33.51
CA GLN A 111 -36.74 -59.60 33.62
C GLN A 111 -37.37 -60.44 34.75
N GLN A 112 -37.66 -59.83 35.91
CA GLN A 112 -38.37 -60.53 36.99
C GLN A 112 -39.79 -60.93 36.59
N LEU A 113 -40.53 -60.08 35.87
CA LEU A 113 -41.86 -60.40 35.36
C LEU A 113 -41.82 -61.51 34.30
N GLU A 114 -40.82 -61.51 33.42
CA GLU A 114 -40.62 -62.56 32.41
C GLU A 114 -40.31 -63.92 33.06
N LEU A 115 -39.50 -63.94 34.12
CA LEU A 115 -39.25 -65.14 34.93
C LEU A 115 -40.52 -65.62 35.65
N ARG A 116 -41.32 -64.71 36.22
CA ARG A 116 -42.61 -65.07 36.86
C ARG A 116 -43.61 -65.61 35.84
N SER A 117 -43.66 -65.06 34.62
CA SER A 117 -44.49 -65.60 33.53
C SER A 117 -44.09 -67.03 33.18
N ARG A 118 -42.81 -67.29 32.94
CA ARG A 118 -42.30 -68.65 32.65
C ARG A 118 -42.61 -69.65 33.76
N ASN A 119 -42.52 -69.24 35.02
CA ASN A 119 -42.88 -70.10 36.16
C ASN A 119 -44.38 -70.43 36.15
N LEU A 120 -45.25 -69.45 35.98
CA LEU A 120 -46.71 -69.65 35.90
C LEU A 120 -47.12 -70.47 34.66
N GLU A 121 -46.45 -70.27 33.53
CA GLU A 121 -46.63 -71.08 32.32
C GLU A 121 -46.26 -72.56 32.57
N MET A 122 -45.17 -72.82 33.29
CA MET A 122 -44.75 -74.17 33.69
C MET A 122 -45.71 -74.80 34.71
N GLU A 123 -46.22 -74.03 35.68
CA GLU A 123 -47.24 -74.47 36.64
C GLU A 123 -48.58 -74.80 35.95
N LEU A 124 -49.02 -73.96 35.01
CA LEU A 124 -50.20 -74.26 34.18
C LEU A 124 -49.99 -75.52 33.33
N LEU A 125 -48.76 -75.78 32.86
CA LEU A 125 -48.43 -76.95 32.05
C LEU A 125 -48.34 -78.25 32.90
N THR A 126 -47.92 -78.17 34.17
CA THR A 126 -47.99 -79.33 35.10
C THR A 126 -49.43 -79.57 35.58
N LEU A 127 -50.18 -78.53 35.96
CA LEU A 127 -51.59 -78.64 36.33
C LEU A 127 -52.44 -79.21 35.20
N LYS A 128 -52.16 -78.82 33.94
CA LYS A 128 -52.84 -79.37 32.75
C LYS A 128 -52.52 -80.85 32.48
N LYS A 129 -51.36 -81.35 32.93
CA LYS A 129 -51.04 -82.79 32.91
C LYS A 129 -51.78 -83.54 34.03
N ALA A 130 -51.77 -82.99 35.24
CA ALA A 130 -52.50 -83.55 36.38
C ALA A 130 -54.02 -83.62 36.13
N LEU A 131 -54.60 -82.57 35.55
CA LEU A 131 -56.02 -82.56 35.18
C LEU A 131 -56.37 -83.68 34.20
N LYS A 132 -55.56 -83.89 33.15
CA LYS A 132 -55.75 -85.01 32.21
C LYS A 132 -55.69 -86.37 32.89
N GLN A 133 -54.74 -86.57 33.80
CA GLN A 133 -54.67 -87.82 34.57
C GLN A 133 -55.95 -88.04 35.40
N VAL A 134 -56.47 -86.99 36.05
CA VAL A 134 -57.74 -87.07 36.80
C VAL A 134 -58.95 -87.28 35.88
N GLU A 135 -58.95 -86.77 34.65
CA GLU A 135 -59.97 -87.07 33.63
C GLU A 135 -59.90 -88.54 33.18
N GLU A 136 -58.71 -89.08 32.98
CA GLU A 136 -58.46 -90.49 32.64
C GLU A 136 -58.88 -91.44 33.79
N GLU A 137 -58.55 -91.10 35.05
CA GLU A 137 -58.97 -91.83 36.25
C GLU A 137 -60.50 -91.75 36.49
N ARG A 138 -61.13 -90.60 36.20
CA ARG A 138 -62.59 -90.46 36.19
C ARG A 138 -63.24 -91.37 35.16
N ASP A 139 -62.70 -91.41 33.94
CA ASP A 139 -63.28 -92.20 32.85
C ASP A 139 -63.04 -93.70 33.00
N GLU A 140 -62.00 -94.10 33.76
CA GLU A 140 -61.80 -95.47 34.24
C GLU A 140 -62.85 -95.85 35.31
N THR A 141 -62.98 -95.04 36.37
CA THR A 141 -63.94 -95.31 37.47
C THR A 141 -65.40 -95.27 37.00
N GLN A 142 -65.75 -94.40 36.06
CA GLN A 142 -67.08 -94.36 35.41
C GLN A 142 -67.37 -95.64 34.59
N ARG A 143 -66.34 -96.23 33.97
CA ARG A 143 -66.44 -97.49 33.21
C ARG A 143 -66.65 -98.68 34.15
N GLN A 144 -65.91 -98.72 35.25
CA GLN A 144 -66.10 -99.71 36.32
C GLN A 144 -67.50 -99.60 36.93
N LEU A 145 -67.98 -98.39 37.23
CA LEU A 145 -69.34 -98.16 37.73
C LEU A 145 -70.43 -98.61 36.74
N SER A 146 -70.17 -98.53 35.44
CA SER A 146 -71.10 -98.99 34.40
C SER A 146 -71.13 -100.53 34.30
N GLN A 147 -69.99 -101.20 34.45
CA GLN A 147 -69.92 -102.67 34.56
C GLN A 147 -70.65 -103.17 35.82
N GLU A 148 -70.41 -102.53 36.97
CA GLU A 148 -71.06 -102.83 38.24
C GLU A 148 -72.59 -102.64 38.18
N LYS A 149 -73.08 -101.57 37.55
CA LYS A 149 -74.53 -101.38 37.30
C LYS A 149 -75.12 -102.50 36.44
N SER A 150 -74.39 -102.96 35.42
CA SER A 150 -74.80 -104.10 34.58
C SER A 150 -74.87 -105.41 35.38
N ALA A 151 -73.91 -105.64 36.28
CA ALA A 151 -73.89 -106.81 37.16
C ALA A 151 -75.07 -106.82 38.15
N ARG A 152 -75.43 -105.67 38.75
CA ARG A 152 -76.59 -105.57 39.63
C ARG A 152 -77.92 -105.75 38.91
N ALA A 153 -78.08 -105.19 37.71
CA ALA A 153 -79.28 -105.40 36.90
C ALA A 153 -79.50 -106.90 36.57
N LEU A 154 -78.42 -107.67 36.38
CA LEU A 154 -78.47 -109.12 36.22
C LEU A 154 -78.95 -109.84 37.51
N GLN A 155 -78.46 -109.39 38.68
CA GLN A 155 -78.88 -109.93 39.99
C GLN A 155 -80.37 -109.62 40.30
N GLU A 156 -80.82 -108.39 40.05
CA GLU A 156 -82.23 -107.99 40.21
C GLU A 156 -83.15 -108.75 39.25
N GLY A 157 -82.70 -109.04 38.02
CA GLY A 157 -83.41 -109.88 37.06
C GLY A 157 -83.62 -111.32 37.55
N ILE A 158 -82.64 -111.89 38.25
CA ILE A 158 -82.75 -113.21 38.89
C ILE A 158 -83.74 -113.15 40.07
N LEU A 159 -83.61 -112.14 40.95
CA LEU A 159 -84.43 -112.01 42.15
C LEU A 159 -85.93 -111.86 41.82
N ASN A 160 -86.26 -111.02 40.83
CA ASN A 160 -87.64 -110.85 40.36
C ASN A 160 -88.24 -112.12 39.76
N ASN A 161 -87.43 -113.01 39.17
CA ASN A 161 -87.89 -114.29 38.61
C ASN A 161 -88.37 -115.25 39.70
N HIS A 162 -87.72 -115.24 40.87
CA HIS A 162 -88.16 -116.01 42.04
C HIS A 162 -89.45 -115.45 42.66
N PHE A 163 -89.56 -114.12 42.78
CA PHE A 163 -90.71 -113.47 43.42
C PHE A 163 -92.05 -113.81 42.76
N TRP A 164 -92.12 -113.75 41.41
CA TRP A 164 -93.34 -114.10 40.67
C TRP A 164 -93.78 -115.56 40.87
N ARG A 165 -92.82 -116.48 40.95
CA ARG A 165 -93.08 -117.92 41.16
C ARG A 165 -93.60 -118.27 42.55
N GLN A 166 -93.34 -117.43 43.55
CA GLN A 166 -93.92 -117.61 44.88
C GLN A 166 -95.39 -117.18 44.91
N LYS A 167 -95.71 -116.05 44.28
CA LYS A 167 -97.09 -115.52 44.26
C LYS A 167 -98.07 -116.44 43.53
N GLU A 168 -97.62 -117.10 42.47
CA GLU A 168 -98.40 -118.05 41.68
C GLU A 168 -98.90 -119.27 42.49
N LEU A 169 -98.23 -119.61 43.60
CA LEU A 169 -98.64 -120.69 44.52
C LEU A 169 -99.66 -120.26 45.59
N GLU A 170 -99.81 -118.96 45.85
CA GLU A 170 -100.67 -118.47 46.94
C GLU A 170 -102.14 -118.26 46.51
N GLU A 171 -102.41 -118.03 45.23
CA GLU A 171 -103.78 -117.76 44.74
C GLU A 171 -104.64 -119.03 44.57
N GLU A 172 -104.03 -120.22 44.51
CA GLU A 172 -104.72 -121.50 44.25
C GLU A 172 -105.56 -122.01 45.45
N THR A 173 -105.34 -121.48 46.66
CA THR A 173 -105.88 -122.04 47.93
C THR A 173 -107.12 -121.34 48.51
N ARG A 174 -107.82 -120.47 47.77
CA ARG A 174 -108.88 -119.57 48.32
C ARG A 174 -110.29 -119.65 47.68
N ARG A 175 -110.89 -120.82 47.39
CA ARG A 175 -112.22 -120.89 46.69
C ARG A 175 -113.24 -122.00 47.08
N THR A 176 -113.63 -122.20 48.36
CA THR A 176 -114.79 -123.07 48.77
C THR A 176 -115.64 -122.52 49.95
N ILE A 177 -116.96 -122.83 50.01
CA ILE A 177 -118.05 -122.08 50.73
C ILE A 177 -119.21 -123.03 51.23
N GLY A 178 -120.12 -122.65 52.18
CA GLY A 178 -121.32 -123.45 52.65
C GLY A 178 -122.47 -122.66 53.40
N LYS A 179 -123.58 -123.31 53.88
CA LYS A 179 -124.74 -122.78 54.75
C LYS A 179 -125.99 -123.73 55.02
N ASN A 180 -126.71 -123.66 56.20
CA ASN A 180 -128.16 -124.04 56.60
C ASN A 180 -128.66 -125.57 56.67
N SER A 181 -129.80 -126.10 57.27
CA SER A 181 -130.89 -125.72 58.29
C SER A 181 -131.98 -126.84 58.68
N GLU A 182 -132.57 -126.82 59.92
CA GLU A 182 -133.99 -127.09 60.50
C GLU A 182 -134.88 -128.40 60.22
N GLU A 183 -136.02 -128.87 60.88
CA GLU A 183 -136.80 -128.88 62.21
C GLU A 183 -138.04 -129.93 62.13
N SER A 184 -139.09 -130.31 62.95
CA SER A 184 -139.77 -130.08 64.31
C SER A 184 -140.66 -131.28 64.94
N ASP A 185 -141.92 -131.15 65.49
CA ASP A 185 -142.71 -132.04 66.48
C ASP A 185 -144.30 -132.25 66.21
N THR A 186 -145.38 -132.68 66.97
CA THR A 186 -145.90 -132.81 68.42
C THR A 186 -147.27 -133.65 68.64
N GLU A 187 -147.71 -134.01 69.91
CA GLU A 187 -149.11 -134.30 70.51
C GLU A 187 -149.79 -135.75 70.55
N ARG A 188 -150.89 -136.22 71.26
CA ARG A 188 -152.05 -135.77 72.17
C ARG A 188 -152.77 -136.92 73.04
N GLU A 189 -153.92 -136.73 73.76
CA GLU A 189 -154.64 -137.65 74.76
C GLU A 189 -156.23 -137.67 74.71
N LYS A 190 -156.97 -138.52 75.50
CA LYS A 190 -158.45 -138.53 75.80
C LYS A 190 -158.83 -139.54 76.95
N ASP A 191 -160.02 -139.68 77.60
CA ASP A 191 -161.42 -139.15 77.56
C ASP A 191 -162.21 -139.37 78.92
N LEU A 192 -163.49 -138.94 79.09
CA LEU A 192 -164.22 -138.91 80.42
C LEU A 192 -165.74 -139.35 80.48
N LEU A 193 -166.21 -139.88 81.65
CA LEU A 193 -167.63 -140.29 81.95
C LEU A 193 -168.31 -139.58 83.16
N TYR A 194 -167.61 -138.90 84.08
CA TYR A 194 -168.20 -138.20 85.25
C TYR A 194 -168.85 -136.84 84.88
N LYS A 195 -169.70 -136.83 83.83
CA LYS A 195 -170.15 -135.62 83.11
C LYS A 195 -171.04 -134.63 83.88
N ASN A 196 -171.35 -134.88 85.16
CA ASN A 196 -172.05 -133.90 86.00
C ASN A 196 -171.09 -132.82 86.53
N GLN A 197 -169.80 -133.14 86.68
CA GLN A 197 -168.76 -132.18 87.06
C GLN A 197 -168.43 -131.18 85.94
N LEU A 198 -168.52 -131.63 84.68
CA LEU A 198 -168.06 -130.89 83.50
C LEU A 198 -168.66 -129.47 83.39
N LEU A 199 -169.94 -129.32 83.73
CA LEU A 199 -170.67 -128.04 83.65
C LEU A 199 -170.32 -127.06 84.79
N GLN A 200 -169.63 -127.50 85.84
CA GLN A 200 -169.05 -126.62 86.86
C GLN A 200 -167.62 -126.21 86.48
N ASP A 201 -166.83 -127.15 85.94
CA ASP A 201 -165.44 -126.91 85.54
C ASP A 201 -165.34 -125.97 84.31
N GLU A 202 -166.24 -126.12 83.33
CA GLU A 202 -166.26 -125.31 82.09
C GLU A 202 -166.43 -123.80 82.37
N ILE A 203 -167.20 -123.45 83.41
CA ILE A 203 -167.39 -122.06 83.88
C ILE A 203 -166.11 -121.50 84.55
N ALA A 204 -165.27 -122.36 85.14
CA ALA A 204 -164.00 -121.95 85.72
C ALA A 204 -162.91 -121.75 84.66
N VAL A 205 -162.83 -122.64 83.66
CA VAL A 205 -161.83 -122.57 82.58
C VAL A 205 -161.99 -121.29 81.74
N LEU A 206 -163.21 -120.95 81.31
CA LEU A 206 -163.47 -119.75 80.50
C LEU A 206 -163.13 -118.41 81.21
N ARG A 207 -163.03 -118.41 82.54
CA ARG A 207 -162.49 -117.25 83.29
C ARG A 207 -160.98 -117.20 83.25
N LEU A 208 -160.33 -118.35 83.40
CA LEU A 208 -158.87 -118.50 83.36
C LEU A 208 -158.27 -118.13 81.99
N GLU A 209 -158.91 -118.53 80.89
CA GLU A 209 -158.46 -118.19 79.53
C GLU A 209 -158.53 -116.68 79.25
N LEU A 210 -159.57 -116.00 79.74
CA LEU A 210 -159.74 -114.55 79.59
C LEU A 210 -158.60 -113.77 80.25
N ASP A 211 -158.17 -114.21 81.44
CA ASP A 211 -157.07 -113.58 82.17
C ASP A 211 -155.68 -113.93 81.58
N GLN A 212 -155.51 -115.12 80.99
CA GLN A 212 -154.29 -115.44 80.22
C GLN A 212 -154.12 -114.59 78.94
N VAL A 213 -155.21 -114.24 78.26
CA VAL A 213 -155.14 -113.35 77.09
C VAL A 213 -154.77 -111.92 77.50
N ARG A 214 -155.30 -111.44 78.65
CA ARG A 214 -154.90 -110.15 79.23
C ARG A 214 -153.41 -110.11 79.58
N LEU A 215 -152.88 -111.17 80.19
CA LEU A 215 -151.47 -111.25 80.56
C LEU A 215 -150.56 -111.12 79.33
N ARG A 216 -150.80 -111.92 78.29
CA ARG A 216 -150.00 -111.89 77.05
C ARG A 216 -150.00 -110.52 76.36
N HIS A 217 -151.15 -109.85 76.29
CA HIS A 217 -151.22 -108.51 75.71
C HIS A 217 -150.48 -107.45 76.55
N GLN A 218 -150.40 -107.66 77.87
CA GLN A 218 -149.65 -106.81 78.79
C GLN A 218 -148.12 -107.04 78.64
N GLU A 219 -147.69 -108.27 78.40
CA GLU A 219 -146.30 -108.65 78.10
C GLU A 219 -145.82 -108.12 76.74
N GLU A 220 -146.62 -108.27 75.68
CA GLU A 220 -146.35 -107.71 74.35
C GLU A 220 -146.16 -106.19 74.40
N LYS A 221 -147.02 -105.51 75.15
CA LYS A 221 -146.91 -104.06 75.37
C LYS A 221 -145.64 -103.67 76.13
N GLY A 222 -145.10 -104.54 76.99
CA GLY A 222 -143.79 -104.37 77.61
C GLY A 222 -142.66 -104.38 76.57
N LYS A 223 -142.61 -105.42 75.73
CA LYS A 223 -141.57 -105.60 74.69
C LYS A 223 -141.50 -104.41 73.72
N TYR A 224 -142.65 -103.89 73.29
CA TYR A 224 -142.69 -102.71 72.41
C TYR A 224 -142.23 -101.40 73.09
N LEU A 225 -142.29 -101.29 74.42
CA LEU A 225 -141.73 -100.17 75.15
C LEU A 225 -140.21 -100.31 75.28
N GLU A 226 -139.73 -101.50 75.66
CA GLU A 226 -138.29 -101.82 75.73
C GLU A 226 -137.58 -101.58 74.39
N GLU A 227 -138.16 -102.06 73.28
CA GLU A 227 -137.61 -101.82 71.94
C GLU A 227 -137.54 -100.33 71.59
N ASN A 228 -138.58 -99.55 71.91
CA ASN A 228 -138.58 -98.10 71.73
C ASN A 228 -137.49 -97.40 72.57
N GLU A 229 -137.25 -97.82 73.80
CA GLU A 229 -136.16 -97.26 74.62
C GLU A 229 -134.78 -97.57 74.02
N THR A 230 -134.52 -98.81 73.56
CA THR A 230 -133.23 -99.11 72.89
C THR A 230 -133.05 -98.37 71.56
N LEU A 231 -134.12 -98.13 70.79
CA LEU A 231 -134.07 -97.35 69.54
C LEU A 231 -133.88 -95.85 69.80
N LYS A 232 -134.40 -95.34 70.92
CA LYS A 232 -134.16 -93.97 71.40
C LYS A 232 -132.72 -93.80 71.88
N GLU A 233 -132.20 -94.73 72.65
CA GLU A 233 -130.80 -94.71 73.14
C GLU A 233 -129.81 -94.70 71.97
N LYS A 234 -129.96 -95.62 71.00
CA LYS A 234 -129.19 -95.62 69.74
C LYS A 234 -129.29 -94.30 68.96
N ASN A 235 -130.47 -93.66 68.93
CA ASN A 235 -130.64 -92.35 68.31
C ASN A 235 -129.89 -91.24 69.05
N ASP A 236 -129.89 -91.27 70.38
CA ASP A 236 -129.21 -90.26 71.20
C ASP A 236 -127.70 -90.47 71.23
N ASP A 237 -127.19 -91.69 71.02
CA ASP A 237 -125.76 -91.97 70.78
C ASP A 237 -125.29 -91.51 69.40
N LEU A 238 -126.02 -91.82 68.33
CA LEU A 238 -125.69 -91.32 66.97
C LEU A 238 -125.65 -89.78 66.91
N LYS A 239 -126.48 -89.09 67.71
CA LYS A 239 -126.41 -87.62 67.87
C LYS A 239 -125.15 -87.14 68.60
N LYS A 240 -124.57 -87.93 69.52
CA LYS A 240 -123.30 -87.61 70.19
C LYS A 240 -122.14 -87.80 69.21
N GLU A 241 -122.12 -88.91 68.48
CA GLU A 241 -121.10 -89.18 67.46
C GLU A 241 -121.12 -88.13 66.34
N LEU A 242 -122.31 -87.72 65.87
CA LEU A 242 -122.43 -86.68 64.84
C LEU A 242 -121.80 -85.35 65.31
N LYS A 243 -122.08 -84.92 66.54
CA LYS A 243 -121.49 -83.69 67.13
C LYS A 243 -119.97 -83.78 67.27
N LEU A 244 -119.45 -84.91 67.75
CA LEU A 244 -118.00 -85.11 67.86
C LEU A 244 -117.32 -85.07 66.49
N ASN A 245 -117.98 -85.56 65.43
CA ASN A 245 -117.50 -85.45 64.06
C ASN A 245 -117.59 -84.00 63.51
N GLU A 246 -118.64 -83.23 63.83
CA GLU A 246 -118.74 -81.80 63.51
C GLU A 246 -117.65 -80.97 64.22
N GLU A 247 -117.35 -81.27 65.48
CA GLU A 247 -116.27 -80.66 66.26
C GLU A 247 -114.88 -81.03 65.70
N ALA A 248 -114.66 -82.28 65.31
CA ALA A 248 -113.42 -82.70 64.65
C ALA A 248 -113.23 -82.06 63.26
N LEU A 249 -114.31 -81.93 62.47
CA LEU A 249 -114.28 -81.28 61.17
C LEU A 249 -114.01 -79.77 61.29
N THR A 250 -114.62 -79.09 62.25
CA THR A 250 -114.34 -77.66 62.48
C THR A 250 -112.92 -77.43 63.01
N GLN A 251 -112.38 -78.30 63.86
CA GLN A 251 -110.98 -78.24 64.28
C GLN A 251 -110.00 -78.43 63.12
N THR A 252 -110.22 -79.42 62.24
CA THR A 252 -109.34 -79.64 61.07
C THR A 252 -109.43 -78.49 60.06
N VAL A 253 -110.62 -77.93 59.81
CA VAL A 253 -110.78 -76.72 58.99
C VAL A 253 -110.03 -75.52 59.60
N LEU A 254 -110.07 -75.34 60.93
CA LEU A 254 -109.29 -74.29 61.60
C LEU A 254 -107.77 -74.51 61.47
N GLN A 255 -107.29 -75.75 61.56
CA GLN A 255 -105.87 -76.08 61.35
C GLN A 255 -105.42 -75.78 59.91
N TYR A 256 -106.18 -76.20 58.89
CA TYR A 256 -105.87 -75.90 57.49
C TYR A 256 -105.96 -74.41 57.17
N ASN A 257 -106.92 -73.68 57.76
CA ASN A 257 -106.99 -72.23 57.63
C ASN A 257 -105.78 -71.55 58.31
N GLY A 258 -105.32 -72.06 59.45
CA GLY A 258 -104.08 -71.61 60.10
C GLY A 258 -102.85 -71.78 59.20
N GLN A 259 -102.67 -72.98 58.64
CA GLN A 259 -101.60 -73.28 57.68
C GLN A 259 -101.68 -72.39 56.42
N LEU A 260 -102.87 -72.21 55.86
CA LEU A 260 -103.10 -71.35 54.69
C LEU A 260 -102.71 -69.89 54.97
N ASN A 261 -103.03 -69.36 56.16
CA ASN A 261 -102.63 -68.00 56.54
C ASN A 261 -101.13 -67.88 56.79
N LEU A 262 -100.48 -68.89 57.38
CA LEU A 262 -99.01 -68.93 57.50
C LEU A 262 -98.34 -68.91 56.11
N LEU A 263 -98.71 -69.83 55.22
CA LEU A 263 -98.21 -69.87 53.83
C LEU A 263 -98.47 -68.56 53.07
N LYS A 264 -99.59 -67.89 53.32
CA LYS A 264 -99.91 -66.57 52.75
C LYS A 264 -98.99 -65.47 53.29
N THR A 265 -98.66 -65.48 54.59
CA THR A 265 -97.68 -64.54 55.16
C THR A 265 -96.25 -64.84 54.69
N GLU A 266 -95.86 -66.11 54.59
CA GLU A 266 -94.57 -66.52 54.04
C GLU A 266 -94.43 -66.10 52.57
N SER A 267 -95.48 -66.30 51.76
CA SER A 267 -95.54 -65.83 50.38
C SER A 267 -95.37 -64.30 50.29
N ALA A 268 -96.07 -63.53 51.12
CA ALA A 268 -95.94 -62.08 51.18
C ALA A 268 -94.52 -61.61 51.59
N VAL A 269 -93.89 -62.29 52.55
CA VAL A 269 -92.50 -62.03 52.98
C VAL A 269 -91.49 -62.41 51.88
N LEU A 270 -91.70 -63.52 51.17
CA LEU A 270 -90.86 -63.94 50.05
C LEU A 270 -90.97 -63.00 48.86
N THR A 271 -92.18 -62.53 48.51
CA THR A 271 -92.35 -61.52 47.46
C THR A 271 -91.73 -60.16 47.85
N SER A 272 -91.84 -59.76 49.12
CA SER A 272 -91.19 -58.54 49.63
C SER A 272 -89.65 -58.63 49.55
N LYS A 273 -89.08 -59.77 49.96
CA LYS A 273 -87.63 -60.04 49.82
C LYS A 273 -87.19 -60.10 48.36
N LEU A 274 -88.00 -60.65 47.45
CA LEU A 274 -87.72 -60.70 46.02
C LEU A 274 -87.73 -59.30 45.39
N GLU A 275 -88.63 -58.40 45.79
CA GLU A 275 -88.61 -57.02 45.30
C GLU A 275 -87.41 -56.25 45.84
N GLN A 276 -87.05 -56.46 47.11
CA GLN A 276 -85.84 -55.89 47.71
C GLN A 276 -84.55 -56.33 46.99
N THR A 277 -84.47 -57.58 46.51
CA THR A 277 -83.29 -58.06 45.75
C THR A 277 -83.28 -57.63 44.29
N LYS A 278 -84.43 -57.35 43.66
CA LYS A 278 -84.47 -56.62 42.38
C LYS A 278 -83.96 -55.20 42.57
N GLU A 279 -84.51 -54.46 43.54
CA GLU A 279 -84.11 -53.08 43.82
C GLU A 279 -82.61 -52.93 44.08
N SER A 280 -81.97 -53.86 44.79
CA SER A 280 -80.53 -53.83 45.02
C SER A 280 -79.72 -54.23 43.79
N LYS A 281 -80.19 -55.21 43.00
CA LYS A 281 -79.60 -55.56 41.70
C LYS A 281 -79.63 -54.37 40.74
N ASP A 282 -80.76 -53.70 40.60
CA ASP A 282 -80.94 -52.62 39.62
C ASP A 282 -80.10 -51.39 40.00
N LYS A 283 -79.95 -51.11 41.31
CA LYS A 283 -78.98 -50.11 41.82
C LYS A 283 -77.55 -50.48 41.41
N LEU A 284 -77.12 -51.73 41.63
CA LEU A 284 -75.80 -52.22 41.21
C LEU A 284 -75.61 -52.17 39.68
N GLU A 285 -76.64 -52.44 38.88
CA GLU A 285 -76.56 -52.31 37.41
C GLU A 285 -76.40 -50.83 36.99
N THR A 286 -77.08 -49.88 37.64
CA THR A 286 -76.84 -48.44 37.37
C THR A 286 -75.44 -47.97 37.80
N GLU A 287 -74.88 -48.51 38.88
CA GLU A 287 -73.49 -48.26 39.27
C GLU A 287 -72.51 -48.85 38.25
N ILE A 288 -72.70 -50.10 37.83
CA ILE A 288 -71.89 -50.76 36.80
C ILE A 288 -71.90 -49.96 35.49
N GLU A 289 -73.06 -49.46 35.05
CA GLU A 289 -73.14 -48.67 33.81
C GLU A 289 -72.52 -47.27 33.97
N SER A 290 -72.59 -46.67 35.15
CA SER A 290 -71.83 -45.46 35.49
C SER A 290 -70.31 -45.69 35.44
N TYR A 291 -69.82 -46.82 35.98
CA TYR A 291 -68.41 -47.21 35.88
C TYR A 291 -67.99 -47.50 34.42
N ARG A 292 -68.82 -48.19 33.62
CA ARG A 292 -68.58 -48.42 32.19
C ARG A 292 -68.48 -47.11 31.41
N SER A 293 -69.41 -46.18 31.64
CA SER A 293 -69.41 -44.86 31.01
C SER A 293 -68.12 -44.08 31.33
N ARG A 294 -67.75 -44.00 32.62
CA ARG A 294 -66.51 -43.37 33.07
C ARG A 294 -65.25 -44.02 32.49
N LEU A 295 -65.23 -45.36 32.40
CA LEU A 295 -64.11 -46.11 31.82
C LEU A 295 -63.97 -45.83 30.32
N ASN A 296 -65.08 -45.77 29.57
CA ASN A 296 -65.07 -45.39 28.15
C ASN A 296 -64.57 -43.96 27.94
N THR A 297 -64.98 -42.99 28.77
CA THR A 297 -64.46 -41.61 28.68
C THR A 297 -62.95 -41.58 28.91
N ALA A 298 -62.45 -42.24 29.97
CA ALA A 298 -61.02 -42.32 30.27
C ALA A 298 -60.22 -43.05 29.17
N ALA A 299 -60.80 -44.08 28.53
CA ALA A 299 -60.18 -44.77 27.40
C ALA A 299 -60.02 -43.84 26.17
N GLN A 300 -61.08 -43.10 25.81
CA GLN A 300 -61.00 -42.14 24.70
C GLN A 300 -60.09 -40.94 25.03
N GLU A 301 -59.99 -40.52 26.29
CA GLU A 301 -59.02 -39.51 26.72
C GLU A 301 -57.59 -40.03 26.57
N LEU A 302 -57.32 -41.29 26.96
CA LEU A 302 -56.04 -41.94 26.75
C LEU A 302 -55.67 -42.06 25.25
N GLU A 303 -56.61 -42.43 24.39
CA GLU A 303 -56.41 -42.46 22.93
C GLU A 303 -56.05 -41.07 22.37
N ARG A 304 -56.77 -40.02 22.78
CA ARG A 304 -56.47 -38.63 22.38
C ARG A 304 -55.11 -38.16 22.89
N HIS A 305 -54.72 -38.56 24.09
CA HIS A 305 -53.38 -38.28 24.63
C HIS A 305 -52.29 -39.06 23.88
N GLN A 306 -52.54 -40.30 23.47
CA GLN A 306 -51.59 -41.08 22.65
C GLN A 306 -51.43 -40.48 21.25
N SER A 307 -52.51 -40.11 20.56
CA SER A 307 -52.43 -39.48 19.24
C SER A 307 -51.69 -38.14 19.31
N SER A 308 -52.02 -37.29 20.29
CA SER A 308 -51.35 -36.01 20.54
C SER A 308 -49.86 -36.18 20.88
N LYS A 309 -49.51 -37.18 21.70
CA LYS A 309 -48.10 -37.53 21.99
C LYS A 309 -47.36 -37.91 20.70
N SER A 310 -47.93 -38.75 19.85
CA SER A 310 -47.32 -39.12 18.57
C SER A 310 -47.28 -37.98 17.55
N ASP A 311 -48.18 -37.00 17.62
CA ASP A 311 -48.09 -35.77 16.82
C ASP A 311 -46.87 -34.93 17.24
N VAL A 312 -46.67 -34.74 18.55
CA VAL A 312 -45.51 -34.01 19.11
C VAL A 312 -44.20 -34.76 18.88
N GLU A 313 -44.18 -36.09 18.99
CA GLU A 313 -43.01 -36.91 18.63
C GLU A 313 -42.65 -36.74 17.15
N ARG A 314 -43.66 -36.67 16.26
CA ARG A 314 -43.45 -36.41 14.83
C ARG A 314 -43.04 -34.97 14.52
N THR A 315 -43.40 -33.94 15.31
CA THR A 315 -42.83 -32.59 15.14
C THR A 315 -41.39 -32.52 15.62
N LEU A 316 -41.10 -33.06 16.82
CA LEU A 316 -39.74 -33.12 17.37
C LEU A 316 -38.76 -33.89 16.47
N GLN A 317 -39.21 -34.95 15.78
CA GLN A 317 -38.35 -35.63 14.80
C GLN A 317 -38.05 -34.75 13.58
N ARG A 318 -39.04 -34.03 13.02
CA ARG A 318 -38.79 -33.10 11.90
C ARG A 318 -37.82 -31.99 12.30
N GLU A 319 -37.98 -31.41 13.49
CA GLU A 319 -37.06 -30.39 14.02
C GLU A 319 -35.63 -30.93 14.18
N ARG A 320 -35.46 -32.20 14.58
CA ARG A 320 -34.14 -32.88 14.61
C ARG A 320 -33.57 -33.09 13.21
N ASP A 321 -34.40 -33.55 12.26
CA ASP A 321 -33.98 -33.77 10.88
C ASP A 321 -33.63 -32.46 10.15
N GLU A 322 -34.29 -31.35 10.52
CA GLU A 322 -33.98 -30.00 10.04
C GLU A 322 -32.72 -29.43 10.71
N TRP A 323 -32.55 -29.63 12.02
CA TRP A 323 -31.33 -29.25 12.73
C TRP A 323 -30.10 -29.99 12.20
N LEU A 324 -30.20 -31.30 11.92
CA LEU A 324 -29.14 -32.08 11.27
C LEU A 324 -28.79 -31.53 9.90
N ARG A 325 -29.77 -31.26 9.03
CA ARG A 325 -29.53 -30.66 7.71
C ARG A 325 -28.91 -29.25 7.79
N LEU A 326 -29.24 -28.46 8.82
CA LEU A 326 -28.59 -27.17 9.08
C LEU A 326 -27.15 -27.35 9.60
N GLN A 327 -26.89 -28.37 10.43
CA GLN A 327 -25.55 -28.70 10.91
C GLN A 327 -24.65 -29.21 9.77
N GLU A 328 -25.16 -30.09 8.91
CA GLU A 328 -24.49 -30.57 7.69
C GLU A 328 -24.17 -29.42 6.75
N LYS A 329 -25.14 -28.52 6.52
CA LYS A 329 -24.90 -27.33 5.71
C LYS A 329 -23.82 -26.43 6.31
N LEU A 330 -23.88 -26.13 7.61
CA LEU A 330 -22.85 -25.35 8.28
C LEU A 330 -21.47 -26.02 8.21
N HIS A 331 -21.39 -27.35 8.25
CA HIS A 331 -20.14 -28.08 8.02
C HIS A 331 -19.61 -27.95 6.58
N HIS A 332 -20.49 -27.95 5.58
CA HIS A 332 -20.11 -27.71 4.18
C HIS A 332 -19.67 -26.26 3.97
N ASP A 333 -20.47 -25.28 4.40
CA ASP A 333 -20.15 -23.85 4.35
C ASP A 333 -18.80 -23.55 5.06
N LEU A 334 -18.48 -24.25 6.16
CA LEU A 334 -17.19 -24.18 6.85
C LEU A 334 -16.04 -24.90 6.13
N SER A 335 -16.30 -25.97 5.38
CA SER A 335 -15.27 -26.62 4.53
C SER A 335 -14.89 -25.70 3.37
N ASP A 336 -15.88 -25.13 2.68
CA ASP A 336 -15.68 -24.19 1.58
C ASP A 336 -14.94 -22.92 2.06
N ALA A 337 -15.28 -22.40 3.24
CA ALA A 337 -14.55 -21.30 3.88
C ALA A 337 -13.09 -21.68 4.23
N ARG A 338 -12.82 -22.94 4.58
CA ARG A 338 -11.47 -23.45 4.89
C ARG A 338 -10.64 -23.72 3.63
N GLU A 339 -11.26 -24.21 2.56
CA GLU A 339 -10.63 -24.45 1.26
C GLU A 339 -10.32 -23.12 0.55
N THR A 340 -11.22 -22.14 0.61
CA THR A 340 -10.92 -20.77 0.14
C THR A 340 -9.84 -20.09 0.98
N SER A 341 -9.86 -20.23 2.31
CA SER A 341 -8.81 -19.71 3.20
C SER A 341 -7.43 -20.34 2.94
N THR A 342 -7.35 -21.65 2.73
CA THR A 342 -6.08 -22.33 2.39
C THR A 342 -5.62 -21.99 0.96
N SER A 343 -6.53 -21.83 -0.01
CA SER A 343 -6.22 -21.33 -1.35
C SER A 343 -5.63 -19.91 -1.30
N LEU A 344 -6.25 -19.00 -0.53
CA LEU A 344 -5.75 -17.64 -0.32
C LEU A 344 -4.39 -17.64 0.40
N SER A 345 -4.19 -18.48 1.40
CA SER A 345 -2.89 -18.65 2.09
C SER A 345 -1.80 -19.16 1.13
N GLN A 346 -2.15 -20.05 0.19
CA GLN A 346 -1.23 -20.53 -0.85
C GLN A 346 -0.97 -19.45 -1.92
N GLN A 347 -1.91 -18.55 -2.19
CA GLN A 347 -1.70 -17.39 -3.06
C GLN A 347 -0.82 -16.33 -2.38
N LEU A 348 -1.02 -16.09 -1.08
CA LEU A 348 -0.23 -15.17 -0.27
C LEU A 348 1.25 -15.60 -0.22
N SER A 349 1.53 -16.85 0.12
CA SER A 349 2.91 -17.39 0.11
C SER A 349 3.56 -17.38 -1.29
N LYS A 350 2.77 -17.52 -2.38
CA LYS A 350 3.21 -17.30 -3.77
C LYS A 350 3.44 -15.83 -4.14
N ALA A 351 2.87 -14.88 -3.38
CA ALA A 351 3.11 -13.45 -3.53
C ALA A 351 4.31 -12.99 -2.68
N GLU A 352 4.41 -13.46 -1.43
CA GLU A 352 5.54 -13.22 -0.51
C GLU A 352 6.85 -13.73 -1.09
N SER A 353 6.89 -14.96 -1.62
CA SER A 353 8.08 -15.50 -2.28
C SER A 353 8.51 -14.69 -3.52
N LYS A 354 7.56 -14.10 -4.27
CA LYS A 354 7.86 -13.16 -5.36
C LYS A 354 8.36 -11.81 -4.85
N ALA A 355 7.75 -11.27 -3.80
CA ALA A 355 8.19 -10.03 -3.16
C ALA A 355 9.63 -10.16 -2.65
N ASN A 356 9.94 -11.29 -2.00
CA ASN A 356 11.29 -11.62 -1.55
C ASN A 356 12.30 -11.76 -2.72
N SER A 357 11.90 -12.31 -3.87
CA SER A 357 12.75 -12.30 -5.09
C SER A 357 13.04 -10.87 -5.55
N LEU A 358 11.99 -10.07 -5.71
CA LEU A 358 12.10 -8.68 -6.15
C LEU A 358 12.88 -7.79 -5.17
N GLU A 359 12.80 -8.05 -3.86
CA GLU A 359 13.60 -7.35 -2.85
C GLU A 359 15.08 -7.75 -2.90
N ASN A 360 15.39 -9.03 -3.15
CA ASN A 360 16.76 -9.49 -3.39
C ASN A 360 17.33 -8.87 -4.69
N GLU A 361 16.57 -8.86 -5.78
CA GLU A 361 16.92 -8.19 -7.05
C GLU A 361 17.15 -6.68 -6.83
N LEU A 362 16.27 -6.02 -6.08
CA LEU A 362 16.41 -4.61 -5.68
C LEU A 362 17.67 -4.39 -4.83
N HIS A 363 18.05 -5.32 -3.96
CA HIS A 363 19.27 -5.21 -3.16
C HIS A 363 20.52 -5.34 -4.03
N GLN A 364 20.54 -6.30 -4.97
CA GLN A 364 21.61 -6.46 -5.95
C GLN A 364 21.77 -5.20 -6.82
N LEU A 365 20.66 -4.68 -7.37
CA LEU A 365 20.66 -3.44 -8.16
C LEU A 365 21.13 -2.22 -7.33
N LYS A 366 20.74 -2.11 -6.05
CA LYS A 366 21.24 -1.08 -5.13
C LYS A 366 22.74 -1.23 -4.88
N GLN A 367 23.28 -2.44 -4.77
CA GLN A 367 24.71 -2.67 -4.64
C GLN A 367 25.46 -2.29 -5.93
N THR A 368 25.05 -2.80 -7.08
CA THR A 368 25.66 -2.45 -8.37
C THR A 368 25.60 -0.95 -8.64
N LEU A 369 24.50 -0.26 -8.26
CA LEU A 369 24.42 1.20 -8.36
C LEU A 369 25.46 1.89 -7.47
N ARG A 370 25.67 1.45 -6.22
CA ARG A 370 26.75 1.99 -5.35
C ARG A 370 28.12 1.78 -5.97
N GLU A 371 28.40 0.60 -6.50
CA GLU A 371 29.67 0.28 -7.17
C GLU A 371 29.91 1.17 -8.39
N LYS A 372 28.87 1.41 -9.22
CA LYS A 372 28.94 2.34 -10.36
C LYS A 372 29.11 3.80 -9.92
N THR A 373 28.45 4.23 -8.83
CA THR A 373 28.63 5.57 -8.26
C THR A 373 30.05 5.79 -7.74
N LEU A 374 30.62 4.82 -7.02
CA LEU A 374 32.02 4.88 -6.55
C LEU A 374 33.02 4.92 -7.71
N LEU A 375 32.77 4.17 -8.78
CA LEU A 375 33.59 4.21 -10.00
C LEU A 375 33.47 5.56 -10.73
N LEU A 376 32.28 6.17 -10.74
CA LEU A 376 32.05 7.51 -11.30
C LEU A 376 32.75 8.57 -10.46
N GLU A 377 32.69 8.49 -9.13
CA GLU A 377 33.45 9.37 -8.25
C GLU A 377 34.97 9.23 -8.44
N MET A 378 35.47 8.01 -8.63
CA MET A 378 36.89 7.75 -8.88
C MET A 378 37.33 8.40 -10.20
N THR A 379 36.62 8.12 -11.29
CA THR A 379 36.93 8.71 -12.61
C THR A 379 36.75 10.22 -12.65
N GLN A 380 35.82 10.79 -11.87
CA GLN A 380 35.69 12.24 -11.69
C GLN A 380 36.87 12.85 -10.90
N LYS A 381 37.40 12.13 -9.89
CA LYS A 381 38.62 12.53 -9.16
C LYS A 381 39.84 12.49 -10.09
N GLU A 382 40.01 11.40 -10.84
CA GLU A 382 41.07 11.24 -11.86
C GLU A 382 41.01 12.34 -12.92
N LEU A 383 39.82 12.65 -13.45
CA LEU A 383 39.60 13.76 -14.39
C LEU A 383 40.00 15.10 -13.79
N SER A 384 39.64 15.36 -12.53
CA SER A 384 40.04 16.61 -11.85
C SER A 384 41.56 16.71 -11.63
N GLN A 385 42.22 15.59 -11.32
CA GLN A 385 43.68 15.52 -11.18
C GLN A 385 44.39 15.74 -12.52
N ALA A 386 43.92 15.09 -13.58
CA ALA A 386 44.43 15.29 -14.93
C ALA A 386 44.24 16.74 -15.42
N GLN A 387 43.12 17.39 -15.07
CA GLN A 387 42.91 18.81 -15.34
C GLN A 387 43.85 19.74 -14.55
N CYS A 388 44.24 19.38 -13.33
CA CYS A 388 45.26 20.12 -12.58
C CYS A 388 46.65 19.96 -13.22
N GLN A 389 47.05 18.72 -13.51
CA GLN A 389 48.31 18.41 -14.21
C GLN A 389 48.40 19.11 -15.58
N ALA A 390 47.31 19.14 -16.35
CA ALA A 390 47.26 19.87 -17.61
C ALA A 390 47.50 21.38 -17.44
N LYS A 391 46.93 22.00 -16.40
CA LYS A 391 47.16 23.43 -16.06
C LYS A 391 48.59 23.69 -15.60
N GLU A 392 49.19 22.77 -14.85
CA GLU A 392 50.60 22.82 -14.44
C GLU A 392 51.54 22.74 -15.65
N CYS A 393 51.28 21.79 -16.57
CA CYS A 393 52.01 21.68 -17.84
C CYS A 393 51.84 22.94 -18.71
N ASP A 394 50.63 23.52 -18.77
CA ASP A 394 50.41 24.76 -19.53
C ASP A 394 51.10 25.99 -18.90
N HIS A 395 51.17 26.05 -17.57
CA HIS A 395 51.92 27.09 -16.87
C HIS A 395 53.43 26.95 -17.10
N ALA A 396 53.97 25.72 -17.02
CA ALA A 396 55.37 25.43 -17.35
C ALA A 396 55.68 25.79 -18.82
N ARG A 397 54.82 25.39 -19.75
CA ARG A 397 54.92 25.75 -21.18
C ARG A 397 54.87 27.26 -21.43
N GLN A 398 54.12 28.01 -20.62
CA GLN A 398 54.11 29.48 -20.71
C GLN A 398 55.40 30.08 -20.13
N LEU A 399 55.93 29.56 -19.03
CA LEU A 399 57.23 29.97 -18.49
C LEU A 399 58.37 29.72 -19.51
N GLU A 400 58.34 28.58 -20.20
CA GLU A 400 59.27 28.27 -21.31
C GLU A 400 59.12 29.26 -22.46
N LYS A 401 57.90 29.58 -22.91
CA LYS A 401 57.69 30.62 -23.95
C LYS A 401 58.23 31.99 -23.52
N ASP A 402 57.99 32.39 -22.27
CA ASP A 402 58.48 33.66 -21.74
C ASP A 402 60.01 33.68 -21.65
N GLN A 403 60.64 32.53 -21.40
CA GLN A 403 62.09 32.36 -21.42
C GLN A 403 62.66 32.34 -22.84
N VAL A 404 62.00 31.68 -23.80
CA VAL A 404 62.33 31.72 -25.23
C VAL A 404 62.21 33.13 -25.78
N SER A 405 61.15 33.87 -25.42
CA SER A 405 60.98 35.29 -25.77
C SER A 405 62.13 36.16 -25.26
N LYS A 406 62.56 35.96 -24.00
CA LYS A 406 63.76 36.63 -23.44
C LYS A 406 65.06 36.23 -24.16
N PHE A 407 65.15 35.04 -24.74
CA PHE A 407 66.29 34.63 -25.57
C PHE A 407 66.23 35.22 -26.98
N ILE A 408 65.04 35.33 -27.58
CA ILE A 408 64.82 35.99 -28.88
C ILE A 408 65.23 37.46 -28.80
N ILE A 409 64.74 38.22 -27.80
CA ILE A 409 65.12 39.63 -27.59
C ILE A 409 66.64 39.81 -27.38
N LYS A 410 67.30 38.85 -26.73
CA LYS A 410 68.78 38.82 -26.60
C LYS A 410 69.47 38.51 -27.92
N GLN A 411 68.94 37.58 -28.71
CA GLN A 411 69.46 37.25 -30.04
C GLN A 411 69.31 38.44 -30.99
N GLU A 412 68.16 39.10 -31.01
CA GLU A 412 67.86 40.28 -31.82
C GLU A 412 68.80 41.44 -31.46
N SER A 413 68.92 41.80 -30.18
CA SER A 413 69.87 42.84 -29.75
C SER A 413 71.35 42.50 -29.98
N MET A 414 71.72 41.21 -29.99
CA MET A 414 73.06 40.78 -30.44
C MET A 414 73.22 40.84 -31.96
N GLN A 415 72.18 40.59 -32.75
CA GLN A 415 72.18 40.74 -34.20
C GLN A 415 72.23 42.22 -34.62
N GLU A 416 71.48 43.10 -33.95
CA GLU A 416 71.57 44.56 -34.13
C GLU A 416 72.98 45.07 -33.84
N ARG A 417 73.58 44.66 -32.71
CA ARG A 417 74.96 45.03 -32.37
C ARG A 417 75.98 44.47 -33.37
N LEU A 418 75.75 43.27 -33.91
CA LEU A 418 76.59 42.69 -34.95
C LEU A 418 76.45 43.46 -36.28
N ALA A 419 75.25 43.91 -36.64
CA ALA A 419 75.01 44.75 -37.81
C ALA A 419 75.63 46.15 -37.65
N GLN A 420 75.56 46.75 -36.46
CA GLN A 420 76.28 47.98 -36.10
C GLN A 420 77.79 47.80 -36.32
N LEU A 421 78.40 46.78 -35.71
CA LEU A 421 79.83 46.47 -35.87
C LEU A 421 80.21 46.16 -37.33
N GLN A 422 79.33 45.56 -38.13
CA GLN A 422 79.54 45.37 -39.57
C GLN A 422 79.51 46.70 -40.34
N SER A 423 78.61 47.63 -39.99
CA SER A 423 78.57 48.97 -40.60
C SER A 423 79.78 49.83 -40.21
N GLU A 424 80.26 49.72 -38.97
CA GLU A 424 81.51 50.34 -38.52
C GLU A 424 82.72 49.75 -39.25
N ASN A 425 82.77 48.43 -39.44
CA ASN A 425 83.82 47.79 -40.24
C ASN A 425 83.78 48.20 -41.72
N LEU A 426 82.59 48.43 -42.29
CA LEU A 426 82.46 48.95 -43.65
C LEU A 426 82.95 50.40 -43.74
N LEU A 427 82.60 51.25 -42.77
CA LEU A 427 83.09 52.63 -42.68
C LEU A 427 84.62 52.70 -42.49
N LEU A 428 85.18 51.84 -41.64
CA LEU A 428 86.65 51.75 -41.44
C LEU A 428 87.35 51.26 -42.71
N ARG A 429 86.77 50.31 -43.46
CA ARG A 429 87.28 49.90 -44.78
C ARG A 429 87.22 51.05 -45.78
N GLN A 430 86.10 51.78 -45.84
CA GLN A 430 85.96 52.97 -46.68
C GLN A 430 87.03 54.01 -46.35
N GLN A 431 87.29 54.27 -45.06
CA GLN A 431 88.33 55.20 -44.61
C GLN A 431 89.75 54.73 -44.94
N LEU A 432 90.04 53.42 -44.83
CA LEU A 432 91.32 52.84 -45.23
C LEU A 432 91.53 52.92 -46.75
N GLU A 433 90.50 52.63 -47.55
CA GLU A 433 90.53 52.76 -49.00
C GLU A 433 90.70 54.24 -49.42
N ASP A 434 90.03 55.18 -48.75
CA ASP A 434 90.23 56.61 -48.91
C ASP A 434 91.66 57.06 -48.59
N LEU A 435 92.26 56.52 -47.53
CA LEU A 435 93.64 56.80 -47.14
C LEU A 435 94.64 56.18 -48.13
N GLN A 436 94.36 54.97 -48.62
CA GLN A 436 95.16 54.31 -49.66
C GLN A 436 95.09 55.08 -50.98
N ASN A 437 93.89 55.54 -51.40
CA ASN A 437 93.70 56.38 -52.58
C ASN A 437 94.40 57.74 -52.43
N LYS A 438 94.35 58.38 -51.25
CA LYS A 438 95.16 59.57 -50.92
C LYS A 438 96.66 59.28 -50.93
N GLY A 439 97.07 58.06 -50.57
CA GLY A 439 98.44 57.55 -50.71
C GLY A 439 98.88 57.47 -52.17
N ILE A 440 98.10 56.78 -53.01
CA ILE A 440 98.33 56.63 -54.46
C ILE A 440 98.34 57.99 -55.17
N ILE A 441 97.50 58.95 -54.76
CA ILE A 441 97.53 60.33 -55.29
C ILE A 441 98.83 61.05 -54.88
N LYS A 442 99.28 60.91 -53.63
CA LYS A 442 100.58 61.46 -53.20
C LYS A 442 101.75 60.81 -53.93
N GLU A 443 101.71 59.49 -54.13
CA GLU A 443 102.71 58.73 -54.88
C GLU A 443 102.78 59.19 -56.35
N LYS A 444 101.63 59.40 -57.00
CA LYS A 444 101.56 60.01 -58.34
C LYS A 444 102.17 61.42 -58.37
N VAL A 445 101.86 62.27 -57.39
CA VAL A 445 102.46 63.62 -57.29
C VAL A 445 103.98 63.55 -57.03
N VAL A 446 104.46 62.58 -56.25
CA VAL A 446 105.89 62.33 -56.08
C VAL A 446 106.54 61.87 -57.39
N ASN A 447 105.88 60.99 -58.15
CA ASN A 447 106.36 60.55 -59.46
C ASN A 447 106.35 61.71 -60.49
N ASP A 448 105.30 62.52 -60.55
CA ASP A 448 105.24 63.74 -61.38
C ASP A 448 106.37 64.72 -61.05
N VAL A 449 106.76 64.82 -59.77
CA VAL A 449 107.90 65.63 -59.31
C VAL A 449 109.23 64.96 -59.64
N GLN A 450 109.35 63.65 -59.48
CA GLN A 450 110.54 62.86 -59.82
C GLN A 450 110.82 62.96 -61.34
N ASP A 451 109.80 62.86 -62.18
CA ASP A 451 109.93 63.00 -63.62
C ASP A 451 110.28 64.43 -64.03
N ARG A 452 109.73 65.46 -63.37
CA ARG A 452 110.19 66.85 -63.56
C ARG A 452 111.66 67.03 -63.16
N PHE A 453 112.11 66.38 -62.09
CA PHE A 453 113.53 66.39 -61.70
C PHE A 453 114.40 65.66 -62.72
N ASN A 454 113.98 64.49 -63.21
CA ASN A 454 114.66 63.76 -64.29
C ASN A 454 114.77 64.63 -65.56
N ASP A 455 113.70 65.33 -65.91
CA ASP A 455 113.61 66.19 -67.09
C ASP A 455 114.52 67.45 -66.97
N ILE A 456 114.59 68.06 -65.79
CA ILE A 456 115.55 69.13 -65.46
C ILE A 456 117.00 68.60 -65.49
N PHE A 457 117.24 67.42 -64.93
CA PHE A 457 118.57 66.79 -64.90
C PHE A 457 119.09 66.43 -66.30
N ASN A 458 118.20 65.96 -67.17
CA ASN A 458 118.50 65.71 -68.59
C ASN A 458 118.80 67.02 -69.35
N LYS A 459 118.06 68.11 -69.07
CA LYS A 459 118.34 69.43 -69.65
C LYS A 459 119.70 69.99 -69.19
N LEU A 460 120.02 69.90 -67.89
CA LEU A 460 121.31 70.29 -67.34
C LEU A 460 122.47 69.46 -67.91
N ARG A 461 122.27 68.15 -68.12
CA ARG A 461 123.24 67.29 -68.80
C ARG A 461 123.49 67.77 -70.24
N ALA A 462 122.41 67.96 -71.02
CA ALA A 462 122.53 68.41 -72.41
C ALA A 462 123.18 69.80 -72.54
N ASP A 463 122.94 70.72 -71.61
CA ASP A 463 123.63 72.02 -71.59
C ASP A 463 125.08 71.91 -71.14
N THR A 464 125.42 70.98 -70.24
CA THR A 464 126.81 70.66 -69.89
C THR A 464 127.56 70.08 -71.10
N GLU A 465 126.96 69.15 -71.83
CA GLU A 465 127.51 68.57 -73.07
C GLU A 465 127.70 69.63 -74.16
N LYS A 466 126.78 70.59 -74.32
CA LYS A 466 126.97 71.75 -75.21
C LYS A 466 128.16 72.63 -74.80
N GLN A 467 128.34 72.90 -73.51
CA GLN A 467 129.47 73.69 -73.02
C GLN A 467 130.81 72.95 -73.25
N VAL A 468 130.85 71.63 -73.03
CA VAL A 468 132.03 70.81 -73.36
C VAL A 468 132.34 70.88 -74.86
N ASN A 469 131.35 70.67 -75.73
CA ASN A 469 131.53 70.77 -77.18
C ASN A 469 132.05 72.15 -77.62
N LEU A 470 131.56 73.23 -77.02
CA LEU A 470 132.01 74.59 -77.30
C LEU A 470 133.48 74.82 -76.86
N VAL A 471 133.90 74.22 -75.75
CA VAL A 471 135.29 74.25 -75.27
C VAL A 471 136.19 73.37 -76.14
N GLU A 472 135.71 72.22 -76.63
CA GLU A 472 136.46 71.37 -77.56
C GLU A 472 136.70 72.05 -78.92
N GLU A 473 135.68 72.68 -79.51
CA GLU A 473 135.84 73.50 -80.72
C GLU A 473 136.89 74.60 -80.52
N ARG A 474 136.82 75.31 -79.39
CA ARG A 474 137.77 76.37 -79.03
C ARG A 474 139.20 75.84 -78.82
N ASN A 475 139.34 74.61 -78.31
CA ASN A 475 140.61 73.91 -78.21
C ASN A 475 141.17 73.48 -79.58
N LYS A 476 140.32 73.06 -80.53
CA LYS A 476 140.75 72.79 -81.91
C LYS A 476 141.26 74.07 -82.58
N GLU A 477 140.54 75.18 -82.42
CA GLU A 477 140.91 76.49 -82.97
C GLU A 477 142.21 77.04 -82.37
N LEU A 478 142.42 76.85 -81.05
CA LEU A 478 143.69 77.17 -80.38
C LEU A 478 144.84 76.29 -80.88
N ASN A 479 144.62 74.99 -81.04
CA ASN A 479 145.64 74.07 -81.57
C ASN A 479 146.04 74.42 -83.00
N ALA A 480 145.10 74.82 -83.86
CA ALA A 480 145.39 75.29 -85.22
C ALA A 480 146.30 76.53 -85.23
N LYS A 481 145.98 77.54 -84.41
CA LYS A 481 146.83 78.75 -84.25
C LYS A 481 148.22 78.39 -83.68
N CYS A 482 148.28 77.40 -82.79
CA CYS A 482 149.53 76.84 -82.27
C CYS A 482 150.30 75.96 -83.27
N THR A 483 149.72 75.55 -84.41
CA THR A 483 150.48 74.99 -85.55
C THR A 483 150.95 76.09 -86.49
N ASP A 484 150.11 77.06 -86.85
CA ASP A 484 150.46 78.18 -87.73
C ASP A 484 151.67 78.98 -87.19
N LEU A 485 151.70 79.24 -85.88
CA LEU A 485 152.82 79.92 -85.23
C LEU A 485 154.12 79.10 -85.24
N ARG A 486 154.05 77.76 -85.22
CA ARG A 486 155.23 76.89 -85.37
C ARG A 486 155.76 76.90 -86.80
N GLU A 487 154.88 76.95 -87.81
CA GLU A 487 155.30 77.10 -89.21
C GLU A 487 155.92 78.48 -89.50
N GLN A 488 155.43 79.56 -88.87
CA GLN A 488 156.07 80.87 -88.95
C GLN A 488 157.48 80.86 -88.33
N ILE A 489 157.66 80.27 -87.15
CA ILE A 489 158.98 80.11 -86.52
C ILE A 489 159.91 79.32 -87.45
N PHE A 490 159.45 78.21 -88.02
CA PHE A 490 160.25 77.40 -88.95
C PHE A 490 160.70 78.20 -90.18
N LYS A 491 159.81 79.01 -90.77
CA LYS A 491 160.15 79.90 -91.90
C LYS A 491 161.24 80.92 -91.53
N PHE A 492 161.13 81.59 -90.39
CA PHE A 492 162.16 82.53 -89.92
C PHE A 492 163.52 81.84 -89.66
N GLU A 493 163.50 80.61 -89.15
CA GLU A 493 164.72 79.83 -88.92
C GLU A 493 165.41 79.44 -90.25
N THR A 494 164.65 79.05 -91.29
CA THR A 494 165.20 78.82 -92.63
C THR A 494 165.75 80.10 -93.27
N GLU A 495 165.00 81.21 -93.20
CA GLU A 495 165.37 82.52 -93.74
C GLU A 495 166.66 83.09 -93.10
N LYS A 496 166.96 82.70 -91.86
CA LYS A 496 168.18 83.04 -91.13
C LYS A 496 169.40 82.26 -91.64
N VAL A 497 169.23 80.95 -91.88
CA VAL A 497 170.31 80.10 -92.43
C VAL A 497 170.71 80.54 -93.85
N GLU A 498 169.74 80.94 -94.68
CA GLU A 498 170.02 81.47 -96.03
C GLU A 498 170.80 82.80 -95.99
N ARG A 499 170.46 83.70 -95.05
CA ARG A 499 171.22 84.94 -94.84
C ARG A 499 172.64 84.65 -94.35
N GLU A 500 172.85 83.70 -93.45
CA GLU A 500 174.22 83.28 -93.07
C GLU A 500 175.01 82.69 -94.24
N ALA A 501 174.37 81.95 -95.16
CA ALA A 501 175.04 81.38 -96.33
C ALA A 501 175.54 82.47 -97.29
N THR A 502 174.72 83.48 -97.60
CA THR A 502 175.11 84.58 -98.51
C THR A 502 176.27 85.42 -97.96
N VAL A 503 176.34 85.65 -96.64
CA VAL A 503 177.47 86.35 -96.00
C VAL A 503 178.79 85.60 -96.18
N ARG A 504 178.79 84.26 -96.05
CA ARG A 504 180.00 83.44 -96.28
C ARG A 504 180.46 83.47 -97.75
N GLN A 505 179.52 83.55 -98.69
CA GLN A 505 179.85 83.64 -100.12
C GLN A 505 180.52 84.98 -100.49
N LEU A 506 179.98 86.11 -100.02
CA LEU A 506 180.54 87.44 -100.27
C LEU A 506 181.96 87.62 -99.69
N GLN A 507 182.28 86.94 -98.58
CA GLN A 507 183.62 86.93 -98.00
C GLN A 507 184.66 86.20 -98.87
N GLN A 508 184.25 85.19 -99.64
CA GLN A 508 185.13 84.45 -100.55
C GLN A 508 185.46 85.27 -101.81
N GLU A 509 184.46 85.93 -102.40
CA GLU A 509 184.62 86.72 -103.64
C GLU A 509 185.56 87.92 -103.48
N LEU A 510 185.57 88.55 -102.30
CA LEU A 510 186.48 89.66 -101.96
C LEU A 510 187.97 89.23 -101.99
N ALA A 511 188.27 87.99 -101.59
CA ALA A 511 189.64 87.48 -101.56
C ALA A 511 190.21 87.21 -102.96
N ASP A 512 189.39 86.68 -103.88
CA ASP A 512 189.81 86.39 -105.26
C ASP A 512 189.89 87.65 -106.14
N ALA A 513 189.14 88.72 -105.82
CA ALA A 513 189.21 90.00 -106.53
C ALA A 513 190.60 90.66 -106.39
N LEU A 514 191.10 90.79 -105.16
CA LEU A 514 192.41 91.38 -104.87
C LEU A 514 193.55 90.61 -105.55
N LYS A 515 193.41 89.29 -105.68
CA LYS A 515 194.41 88.41 -106.30
C LYS A 515 194.50 88.58 -107.83
N LYS A 516 193.42 89.02 -108.49
CA LYS A 516 193.40 89.29 -109.93
C LYS A 516 194.05 90.63 -110.29
N GLN A 517 193.85 91.67 -109.50
CA GLN A 517 194.37 93.02 -109.79
C GLN A 517 195.91 93.03 -109.91
N SER A 518 196.62 92.28 -109.06
CA SER A 518 198.08 92.13 -109.09
C SER A 518 198.63 91.46 -110.37
N MET A 519 197.80 90.77 -111.16
CA MET A 519 198.22 90.09 -112.39
C MET A 519 198.02 90.95 -113.65
N SER A 520 197.09 91.92 -113.61
CA SER A 520 196.76 92.77 -114.77
C SER A 520 197.88 93.75 -115.12
N GLU A 521 198.48 94.42 -114.12
CA GLU A 521 199.44 95.51 -114.36
C GLU A 521 200.75 95.02 -115.01
N ALA A 522 201.19 93.79 -114.72
CA ALA A 522 202.39 93.19 -115.30
C ALA A 522 202.26 92.85 -116.81
N SER A 523 201.03 92.81 -117.36
CA SER A 523 200.78 92.37 -118.74
C SER A 523 200.72 93.51 -119.77
N LEU A 524 200.46 94.75 -119.33
CA LEU A 524 200.18 95.85 -120.24
C LEU A 524 201.43 96.37 -120.95
N GLU A 525 202.56 96.51 -120.24
CA GLU A 525 203.76 97.17 -120.77
C GLU A 525 204.56 96.31 -121.77
N VAL A 526 204.51 94.98 -121.64
CA VAL A 526 205.12 94.06 -122.62
C VAL A 526 204.51 94.25 -124.02
N THR A 527 203.21 94.51 -124.07
CA THR A 527 202.44 94.63 -125.33
C THR A 527 202.78 95.91 -126.09
N THR A 528 203.23 96.98 -125.43
CA THR A 528 203.57 98.25 -126.08
C THR A 528 204.83 98.16 -126.95
N ARG A 529 205.76 97.22 -126.66
CA ARG A 529 207.08 97.16 -127.32
C ARG A 529 207.15 96.26 -128.56
N TYR A 530 206.20 95.33 -128.75
CA TYR A 530 206.12 94.54 -129.99
C TYR A 530 205.11 95.11 -131.02
N ARG A 531 204.67 96.36 -130.82
CA ARG A 531 203.83 97.10 -131.77
C ARG A 531 204.64 97.78 -132.89
N SER A 532 205.97 97.84 -132.78
CA SER A 532 206.86 98.35 -133.83
C SER A 532 207.28 97.23 -134.80
N ASP A 533 207.81 96.14 -134.25
CA ASP A 533 208.70 95.21 -134.94
C ASP A 533 208.03 94.27 -135.96
N LEU A 534 206.72 94.44 -136.27
CA LEU A 534 206.11 93.82 -137.46
C LEU A 534 204.84 94.52 -138.01
N GLU A 535 204.75 95.86 -137.90
CA GLU A 535 204.08 96.62 -138.98
C GLU A 535 204.92 96.59 -140.29
N GLU A 536 206.18 96.14 -140.19
CA GLU A 536 207.26 96.32 -141.17
C GLU A 536 207.06 95.59 -142.52
N ASP A 537 206.55 94.35 -142.54
CA ASP A 537 206.65 93.48 -143.74
C ASP A 537 205.33 92.96 -144.37
N LYS A 538 204.13 93.31 -143.85
CA LYS A 538 202.88 92.88 -144.53
C LYS A 538 202.39 93.82 -145.63
N LEU A 539 202.72 95.12 -145.59
CA LEU A 539 202.49 95.99 -146.73
C LEU A 539 203.50 95.74 -147.86
N ARG A 540 204.63 95.06 -147.56
CA ARG A 540 205.41 94.34 -148.57
C ARG A 540 204.81 92.95 -148.90
N LEU A 541 203.62 93.05 -149.49
CA LEU A 541 203.20 92.43 -150.75
C LEU A 541 202.17 91.27 -150.65
N GLN A 542 201.05 91.29 -151.38
CA GLN A 542 200.35 92.44 -151.98
C GLN A 542 201.19 93.25 -153.00
N LYS A 543 201.84 92.50 -153.89
CA LYS A 543 202.25 92.89 -155.26
C LYS A 543 201.76 91.81 -156.23
N GLU A 544 200.78 91.01 -155.83
CA GLU A 544 199.34 91.34 -155.86
C GLU A 544 198.75 90.14 -156.67
N LEU A 545 197.52 89.68 -156.49
CA LEU A 545 196.32 90.31 -155.92
C LEU A 545 195.56 89.37 -154.93
N GLU A 546 196.05 89.08 -153.70
CA GLU A 546 195.82 87.75 -153.03
C GLU A 546 195.41 87.70 -151.48
N LYS A 547 194.26 87.06 -150.98
CA LYS A 547 193.87 86.47 -149.56
C LYS A 547 192.30 86.10 -149.21
N VAL A 548 191.90 85.46 -148.03
CA VAL A 548 190.53 85.36 -147.23
C VAL A 548 189.50 84.08 -147.37
N LYS A 549 188.47 83.51 -146.58
CA LYS A 549 187.60 83.62 -145.26
C LYS A 549 187.02 82.32 -144.43
N SER A 550 185.69 82.11 -144.04
CA SER A 550 185.08 81.34 -142.81
C SER A 550 183.65 80.56 -142.84
N LYS A 551 183.03 79.97 -141.71
CA LYS A 551 181.81 78.97 -141.60
C LYS A 551 180.89 78.86 -140.25
N VAL A 552 179.64 78.22 -140.16
CA VAL A 552 178.70 77.86 -138.93
C VAL A 552 177.31 77.05 -139.29
N CYS A 553 176.22 76.46 -138.62
CA CYS A 553 175.40 76.25 -137.28
C CYS A 553 174.31 75.02 -137.19
N VAL A 554 173.47 74.73 -136.10
CA VAL A 554 172.38 73.60 -135.89
C VAL A 554 171.21 73.69 -134.75
N VAL A 555 170.08 72.85 -134.65
CA VAL A 555 168.96 72.77 -133.54
C VAL A 555 167.92 71.49 -133.44
N GLN A 556 166.83 71.37 -132.55
CA GLN A 556 165.94 70.14 -132.17
C GLN A 556 164.40 70.28 -131.61
N ASN A 557 163.54 69.21 -131.28
CA ASN A 557 162.01 69.17 -130.96
C ASN A 557 161.29 68.05 -129.99
N TYR A 558 159.91 67.97 -129.75
CA TYR A 558 158.99 67.08 -128.83
C TYR A 558 157.46 66.81 -129.32
N GLU A 559 156.31 66.20 -128.79
CA GLU A 559 155.58 65.52 -127.58
C GLU A 559 154.26 64.63 -128.00
N ARG A 560 153.08 64.11 -127.41
CA ARG A 560 152.08 63.95 -126.19
C ARG A 560 151.07 62.67 -126.37
N GLU A 561 149.86 62.18 -125.83
CA GLU A 561 148.64 62.34 -124.86
C GLU A 561 147.77 60.98 -124.53
N LEU A 562 146.53 60.91 -123.91
CA LEU A 562 145.75 59.68 -123.33
C LEU A 562 144.12 59.63 -123.32
N LYS A 563 143.34 58.53 -122.93
CA LYS A 563 141.82 58.38 -122.56
C LYS A 563 141.08 56.93 -122.43
N ALA A 564 139.74 56.72 -122.73
CA ALA A 564 138.85 55.48 -122.57
C ALA A 564 137.51 55.36 -123.44
N CYS A 565 136.88 54.16 -123.75
CA CYS A 565 135.46 53.92 -124.27
C CYS A 565 134.90 52.45 -124.60
N SER A 566 133.55 52.24 -124.54
CA SER A 566 132.51 51.32 -125.21
C SER A 566 132.42 49.73 -125.30
N GLU A 567 131.15 49.22 -125.27
CA GLU A 567 130.42 47.95 -125.71
C GLU A 567 130.91 46.47 -125.52
N LYS A 568 129.98 45.51 -125.17
CA LYS A 568 130.08 44.01 -125.40
C LYS A 568 128.84 43.11 -125.07
N LEU A 569 128.96 41.79 -125.32
CA LEU A 569 127.90 40.73 -125.36
C LEU A 569 128.40 39.35 -124.84
N GLN A 570 127.48 38.46 -124.41
CA GLN A 570 127.55 36.96 -124.32
C GLN A 570 128.56 36.26 -123.35
N ASP A 571 128.04 35.23 -122.65
CA ASP A 571 128.68 34.04 -122.00
C ASP A 571 129.77 34.12 -120.89
N LEU A 572 129.49 33.34 -119.83
CA LEU A 572 130.41 32.56 -118.96
C LEU A 572 131.36 33.24 -117.93
N LEU A 573 131.82 32.37 -117.01
CA LEU A 573 132.97 32.46 -116.08
C LEU A 573 132.85 33.24 -114.73
N VAL A 574 132.71 32.45 -113.65
CA VAL A 574 133.43 32.51 -112.35
C VAL A 574 133.70 33.89 -111.68
N ALA A 575 132.88 34.16 -110.65
CA ALA A 575 133.22 34.76 -109.36
C ALA A 575 134.20 35.96 -109.24
N SER A 576 133.63 37.16 -109.07
CA SER A 576 134.11 38.25 -108.18
C SER A 576 132.92 39.22 -107.93
N SER A 577 132.92 40.17 -106.98
CA SER A 577 133.98 40.76 -106.16
C SER A 577 133.83 40.47 -104.67
N GLY A 578 134.56 39.46 -104.18
CA GLY A 578 135.00 39.48 -102.79
C GLY A 578 136.28 40.32 -102.68
N ALA A 579 136.21 41.44 -101.96
CA ALA A 579 137.34 42.32 -101.60
C ALA A 579 138.16 42.98 -102.74
N ASN A 580 138.94 44.00 -102.34
CA ASN A 580 140.24 44.36 -102.91
C ASN A 580 140.91 45.32 -101.91
N THR A 581 141.93 44.95 -101.13
CA THR A 581 142.85 43.79 -101.19
C THR A 581 142.20 42.40 -101.11
N THR A 582 142.37 41.60 -102.17
CA THR A 582 141.99 40.18 -102.23
C THR A 582 143.09 39.26 -101.71
N VAL A 583 142.72 38.28 -100.88
CA VAL A 583 143.32 36.92 -100.88
C VAL A 583 142.15 35.90 -100.83
N LYS A 584 142.40 34.67 -101.31
CA LYS A 584 141.41 33.76 -101.94
C LYS A 584 140.79 32.68 -101.01
N GLN A 585 139.56 32.27 -101.35
CA GLN A 585 138.98 30.89 -101.42
C GLN A 585 138.92 29.98 -100.14
N LEU A 586 137.74 29.40 -99.77
CA LEU A 586 137.15 28.04 -100.06
C LEU A 586 137.78 26.85 -99.25
N GLU A 587 137.21 25.64 -99.04
CA GLU A 587 136.12 24.85 -99.68
C GLU A 587 135.28 24.02 -98.63
N GLU A 588 134.79 22.78 -98.91
CA GLU A 588 133.73 22.06 -98.15
C GLU A 588 133.97 20.54 -97.81
N HIS A 589 133.25 20.01 -96.79
CA HIS A 589 132.69 18.64 -96.61
C HIS A 589 133.53 17.40 -96.13
N CYS A 590 132.80 16.31 -95.77
CA CYS A 590 133.18 14.88 -95.51
C CYS A 590 133.81 14.51 -94.12
N GLU A 591 133.64 13.33 -93.48
CA GLU A 591 132.86 12.09 -93.79
C GLU A 591 132.54 11.19 -92.53
N THR A 592 131.34 10.57 -92.48
CA THR A 592 130.93 9.21 -91.99
C THR A 592 131.40 8.45 -90.69
N GLU A 593 130.42 7.74 -90.10
CA GLU A 593 130.42 6.31 -89.60
C GLU A 593 131.29 5.86 -88.39
N ARG A 594 131.09 4.67 -87.77
CA ARG A 594 129.92 3.89 -87.25
C ARG A 594 130.48 2.68 -86.45
N LYS A 595 129.66 2.06 -85.57
CA LYS A 595 129.81 0.71 -84.96
C LYS A 595 130.79 0.54 -83.77
N LYS A 596 130.26 0.61 -82.55
CA LYS A 596 130.47 -0.40 -81.48
C LYS A 596 129.45 -0.25 -80.33
N VAL A 597 128.21 -0.64 -80.62
CA VAL A 597 127.12 -0.83 -79.63
C VAL A 597 126.76 -2.32 -79.59
N LYS A 598 126.28 -2.78 -78.42
CA LYS A 598 125.62 -4.07 -78.07
C LYS A 598 126.43 -5.04 -77.19
N LYS A 599 125.97 -5.20 -75.94
CA LYS A 599 125.54 -6.52 -75.40
C LYS A 599 124.78 -6.54 -74.06
N LEU A 600 124.44 -5.40 -73.43
CA LEU A 600 123.71 -5.34 -72.15
C LEU A 600 122.59 -4.29 -72.11
N SER A 601 121.50 -4.46 -72.88
CA SER A 601 120.39 -3.49 -72.91
C SER A 601 118.98 -4.02 -73.22
N GLU A 602 118.75 -5.33 -73.32
CA GLU A 602 117.54 -5.89 -73.94
C GLU A 602 116.54 -6.57 -72.95
N LEU A 603 116.58 -6.24 -71.64
CA LEU A 603 115.68 -6.84 -70.62
C LEU A 603 114.83 -5.88 -69.75
N LYS A 604 115.01 -4.56 -69.82
CA LYS A 604 114.37 -3.62 -68.86
C LYS A 604 112.93 -3.20 -69.24
N ARG A 605 112.71 -2.87 -70.51
CA ARG A 605 111.47 -2.22 -71.01
C ARG A 605 110.15 -3.01 -70.86
N PRO A 606 110.09 -4.35 -71.00
CA PRO A 606 108.82 -5.08 -70.90
C PRO A 606 108.23 -5.14 -69.48
N VAL A 607 109.08 -5.05 -68.46
CA VAL A 607 108.67 -5.16 -67.04
C VAL A 607 108.03 -3.87 -66.56
N GLU A 608 108.61 -2.72 -66.92
CA GLU A 608 108.14 -1.38 -66.56
C GLU A 608 106.71 -1.13 -67.08
N LEU A 609 106.42 -1.52 -68.33
CA LEU A 609 105.09 -1.36 -68.92
C LEU A 609 104.01 -2.22 -68.25
N ARG A 610 104.34 -3.42 -67.76
CA ARG A 610 103.41 -4.26 -66.97
C ARG A 610 103.15 -3.68 -65.58
N LEU A 611 104.18 -3.13 -64.95
CA LEU A 611 104.06 -2.52 -63.62
C LEU A 611 103.11 -1.32 -63.65
N ASP A 612 103.22 -0.44 -64.65
CA ASP A 612 102.31 0.71 -64.83
C ASP A 612 100.84 0.31 -65.08
N GLN A 613 100.60 -0.81 -65.77
CA GLN A 613 99.24 -1.32 -66.00
C GLN A 613 98.63 -1.88 -64.71
N GLU A 614 99.38 -2.68 -63.95
CA GLU A 614 98.89 -3.21 -62.66
C GLU A 614 98.74 -2.13 -61.59
N MET A 615 99.61 -1.10 -61.56
CA MET A 615 99.44 0.05 -60.64
C MET A 615 98.12 0.79 -60.90
N LYS A 616 97.75 1.03 -62.17
CA LYS A 616 96.46 1.66 -62.52
C LYS A 616 95.28 0.79 -62.09
N ARG A 617 95.34 -0.52 -62.38
CA ARG A 617 94.29 -1.49 -61.98
C ARG A 617 94.11 -1.56 -60.46
N ASN A 618 95.21 -1.53 -59.71
CA ASN A 618 95.20 -1.56 -58.25
C ASN A 618 94.58 -0.27 -57.66
N ILE A 619 94.87 0.90 -58.24
CA ILE A 619 94.24 2.18 -57.85
C ILE A 619 92.70 2.13 -58.03
N GLU A 620 92.20 1.49 -59.08
CA GLU A 620 90.75 1.35 -59.32
C GLU A 620 90.10 0.36 -58.37
N LEU A 621 90.71 -0.83 -58.18
CA LEU A 621 90.27 -1.79 -57.16
C LEU A 621 90.28 -1.18 -55.74
N GLN A 622 91.22 -0.29 -55.42
CA GLN A 622 91.26 0.41 -54.15
C GLN A 622 90.15 1.47 -54.02
N LYS A 623 89.72 2.13 -55.12
CA LYS A 623 88.56 3.03 -55.12
C LYS A 623 87.26 2.25 -54.89
N ASP A 624 87.09 1.11 -55.53
CA ASP A 624 85.88 0.29 -55.38
C ASP A 624 85.81 -0.44 -54.03
N SER A 625 86.95 -0.91 -53.49
CA SER A 625 87.03 -1.38 -52.10
C SER A 625 86.63 -0.27 -51.10
N LYS A 626 87.06 0.98 -51.33
CA LYS A 626 86.62 2.16 -50.57
C LYS A 626 85.15 2.56 -50.86
N ARG A 627 84.49 2.01 -51.88
CA ARG A 627 83.06 2.23 -52.19
C ARG A 627 82.20 1.15 -51.53
N LEU A 628 82.58 -0.12 -51.68
CA LEU A 628 81.98 -1.28 -51.01
C LEU A 628 82.01 -1.14 -49.48
N ASN A 629 83.15 -0.78 -48.88
CA ASN A 629 83.23 -0.56 -47.42
C ASN A 629 82.27 0.54 -46.91
N ARG A 630 82.00 1.57 -47.72
CA ARG A 630 81.03 2.63 -47.37
C ARG A 630 79.57 2.17 -47.53
N LEU A 631 79.29 1.19 -48.38
CA LEU A 631 77.97 0.54 -48.47
C LEU A 631 77.79 -0.47 -47.32
N LEU A 632 78.79 -1.31 -47.05
CA LEU A 632 78.82 -2.26 -45.93
C LEU A 632 78.61 -1.54 -44.58
N SER A 633 79.31 -0.42 -44.36
CA SER A 633 79.14 0.41 -43.16
C SER A 633 77.72 0.97 -42.99
N ARG A 634 77.01 1.25 -44.09
CA ARG A 634 75.60 1.69 -44.05
C ARG A 634 74.66 0.51 -43.78
N ALA A 635 74.91 -0.65 -44.36
CA ALA A 635 74.15 -1.87 -44.08
C ALA A 635 74.30 -2.32 -42.61
N MET A 636 75.53 -2.36 -42.09
CA MET A 636 75.83 -2.70 -40.68
C MET A 636 75.25 -1.71 -39.67
N LYS A 637 75.05 -0.43 -40.04
CA LYS A 637 74.32 0.53 -39.19
C LYS A 637 72.81 0.29 -39.23
N LYS A 638 72.23 -0.05 -40.38
CA LYS A 638 70.80 -0.41 -40.47
C LYS A 638 70.49 -1.70 -39.71
N LEU A 639 71.31 -2.75 -39.86
CA LEU A 639 71.16 -4.01 -39.14
C LEU A 639 71.18 -3.81 -37.63
N ARG A 640 72.15 -3.04 -37.10
CA ARG A 640 72.20 -2.72 -35.66
C ARG A 640 70.91 -2.11 -35.14
N VAL A 641 70.32 -1.15 -35.85
CA VAL A 641 69.03 -0.52 -35.45
C VAL A 641 67.87 -1.54 -35.48
N TYR A 642 67.87 -2.53 -36.38
CA TYR A 642 66.88 -3.61 -36.34
C TYR A 642 67.10 -4.53 -35.14
N GLU A 643 68.33 -5.00 -34.91
CA GLU A 643 68.65 -5.86 -33.77
C GLU A 643 68.44 -5.16 -32.41
N GLU A 644 68.72 -3.86 -32.31
CA GLU A 644 68.50 -3.05 -31.12
C GLU A 644 67.00 -2.94 -30.82
N ARG A 645 66.16 -2.69 -31.84
CA ARG A 645 64.70 -2.65 -31.72
C ARG A 645 64.08 -4.02 -31.41
N GLU A 646 64.68 -5.09 -31.92
CA GLU A 646 64.27 -6.48 -31.62
C GLU A 646 64.60 -6.86 -30.18
N ARG A 647 65.81 -6.53 -29.69
CA ARG A 647 66.21 -6.68 -28.28
C ARG A 647 65.30 -5.88 -27.34
N GLU A 648 65.00 -4.64 -27.68
CA GLU A 648 64.10 -3.76 -26.91
C GLU A 648 62.68 -4.32 -26.83
N SER A 649 62.15 -4.82 -27.96
CA SER A 649 60.84 -5.50 -28.01
C SER A 649 60.83 -6.78 -27.16
N HIS A 650 61.91 -7.57 -27.22
CA HIS A 650 62.04 -8.83 -26.47
C HIS A 650 62.24 -8.60 -24.96
N LEU A 651 62.87 -7.49 -24.56
CA LEU A 651 62.98 -7.06 -23.17
C LEU A 651 61.63 -6.59 -22.61
N ASN A 652 60.85 -5.81 -23.36
CA ASN A 652 59.50 -5.42 -22.95
C ASN A 652 58.58 -6.65 -22.79
N LEU A 653 58.57 -7.58 -23.74
CA LEU A 653 57.83 -8.84 -23.62
C LEU A 653 58.26 -9.67 -22.39
N GLN A 654 59.56 -9.72 -22.09
CA GLN A 654 60.05 -10.40 -20.89
C GLN A 654 59.65 -9.68 -19.59
N GLY A 655 59.57 -8.34 -19.61
CA GLY A 655 59.05 -7.53 -18.51
C GLY A 655 57.55 -7.78 -18.27
N GLU A 656 56.74 -7.71 -19.33
CA GLU A 656 55.30 -8.01 -19.27
C GLU A 656 55.03 -9.42 -18.73
N MET A 657 55.77 -10.44 -19.20
CA MET A 657 55.60 -11.81 -18.70
C MET A 657 55.96 -11.93 -17.21
N LYS A 658 56.99 -11.23 -16.73
CA LYS A 658 57.34 -11.18 -15.30
C LYS A 658 56.26 -10.47 -14.46
N ASN A 659 55.72 -9.36 -14.96
CA ASN A 659 54.67 -8.61 -14.27
C ASN A 659 53.40 -9.46 -14.14
N ARG A 660 52.92 -10.06 -15.25
CA ARG A 660 51.77 -10.99 -15.23
C ARG A 660 52.00 -12.20 -14.33
N TYR A 661 53.23 -12.72 -14.25
CA TYR A 661 53.57 -13.80 -13.31
C TYR A 661 53.49 -13.33 -11.86
N SER A 662 53.94 -12.12 -11.54
CA SER A 662 53.79 -11.53 -10.19
C SER A 662 52.31 -11.33 -9.85
N GLU A 663 51.54 -10.68 -10.73
CA GLU A 663 50.09 -10.44 -10.56
C GLU A 663 49.32 -11.74 -10.32
N MET A 664 49.65 -12.80 -11.07
CA MET A 664 49.07 -14.13 -10.91
C MET A 664 49.50 -14.81 -9.60
N MET A 665 50.76 -14.66 -9.17
CA MET A 665 51.23 -15.16 -7.88
C MET A 665 50.56 -14.42 -6.70
N ASP A 666 50.36 -13.11 -6.81
CA ASP A 666 49.65 -12.31 -5.82
C ASP A 666 48.17 -12.70 -5.74
N GLU A 667 47.54 -13.02 -6.88
CA GLU A 667 46.17 -13.55 -6.92
C GLU A 667 46.08 -14.96 -6.29
N VAL A 668 47.03 -15.85 -6.60
CA VAL A 668 47.14 -17.17 -5.96
C VAL A 668 47.36 -17.03 -4.44
N CYS A 669 48.07 -16.00 -3.98
CA CYS A 669 48.20 -15.68 -2.55
C CYS A 669 46.87 -15.18 -1.95
N ARG A 670 46.16 -14.25 -2.61
CA ARG A 670 44.82 -13.79 -2.18
C ARG A 670 43.82 -14.94 -2.06
N LEU A 671 43.75 -15.79 -3.09
CA LEU A 671 42.89 -16.98 -3.11
C LEU A 671 43.27 -17.99 -2.02
N ARG A 672 44.57 -18.21 -1.77
CA ARG A 672 45.05 -19.09 -0.68
C ARG A 672 44.60 -18.59 0.69
N THR A 673 44.71 -17.28 0.96
CA THR A 673 44.21 -16.68 2.20
C THR A 673 42.70 -16.87 2.32
N LYS A 674 41.94 -16.63 1.24
CA LYS A 674 40.48 -16.79 1.23
C LYS A 674 40.04 -18.25 1.48
N VAL A 675 40.76 -19.23 0.94
CA VAL A 675 40.53 -20.66 1.24
C VAL A 675 40.81 -20.98 2.71
N GLY A 676 41.83 -20.37 3.32
CA GLY A 676 42.11 -20.48 4.75
C GLY A 676 40.98 -19.93 5.61
N GLU A 677 40.51 -18.72 5.32
CA GLU A 677 39.36 -18.08 6.01
C GLU A 677 38.09 -18.94 5.92
N LEU A 678 37.76 -19.44 4.72
CA LEU A 678 36.58 -20.28 4.49
C LEU A 678 36.68 -21.63 5.20
N SER A 679 37.88 -22.22 5.27
CA SER A 679 38.13 -23.46 6.02
C SER A 679 37.94 -23.24 7.52
N GLN A 680 38.40 -22.10 8.05
CA GLN A 680 38.22 -21.75 9.46
C GLN A 680 36.75 -21.47 9.81
N GLN A 681 36.01 -20.79 8.92
CA GLN A 681 34.56 -20.60 9.06
C GLN A 681 33.80 -21.93 9.05
N LEU A 682 34.15 -22.85 8.14
CA LEU A 682 33.57 -24.18 8.08
C LEU A 682 33.84 -25.00 9.36
N GLU A 683 35.03 -24.89 9.95
CA GLU A 683 35.36 -25.56 11.21
C GLU A 683 34.61 -24.97 12.41
N ILE A 684 34.35 -23.66 12.42
CA ILE A 684 33.53 -22.99 13.45
C ILE A 684 32.06 -23.43 13.35
N GLU A 685 31.46 -23.39 12.16
CA GLU A 685 30.08 -23.82 11.96
C GLU A 685 29.91 -25.34 12.15
N SER A 686 30.92 -26.15 11.84
CA SER A 686 30.94 -27.59 12.16
C SER A 686 30.90 -27.84 13.68
N LYS A 687 31.71 -27.13 14.47
CA LYS A 687 31.68 -27.21 15.94
C LYS A 687 30.34 -26.78 16.52
N LYS A 688 29.74 -25.74 15.95
CA LYS A 688 28.40 -25.25 16.30
C LYS A 688 27.30 -26.26 15.92
N CYS A 689 27.43 -26.97 14.81
CA CYS A 689 26.53 -28.06 14.42
C CYS A 689 26.60 -29.21 15.44
N MET A 690 27.79 -29.69 15.78
CA MET A 690 27.97 -30.73 16.82
C MET A 690 27.43 -30.30 18.19
N GLN A 691 27.57 -29.02 18.55
CA GLN A 691 27.03 -28.48 19.81
C GLN A 691 25.50 -28.43 19.81
N LEU A 692 24.87 -28.07 18.68
CA LEU A 692 23.42 -28.12 18.52
C LEU A 692 22.89 -29.56 18.45
N GLU A 693 23.64 -30.49 17.85
CA GLU A 693 23.30 -31.92 17.84
C GLU A 693 23.31 -32.50 19.26
N ALA A 694 24.32 -32.18 20.07
CA ALA A 694 24.35 -32.55 21.49
C ALA A 694 23.15 -31.99 22.27
N GLN A 695 22.84 -30.69 22.13
CA GLN A 695 21.66 -30.09 22.78
C GLN A 695 20.33 -30.72 22.31
N ASN A 696 20.22 -31.12 21.04
CA ASN A 696 19.06 -31.85 20.54
C ASN A 696 18.98 -33.29 21.09
N GLN A 697 20.12 -33.91 21.41
CA GLN A 697 20.19 -35.21 22.07
C GLN A 697 19.72 -35.08 23.53
N ASP A 698 20.25 -34.11 24.27
CA ASP A 698 19.87 -33.81 25.66
C ASP A 698 18.35 -33.57 25.79
N LEU A 699 17.79 -32.71 24.93
CA LEU A 699 16.35 -32.41 24.90
C LEU A 699 15.48 -33.65 24.57
N ARG A 700 15.99 -34.59 23.75
CA ARG A 700 15.28 -35.86 23.48
C ARG A 700 15.30 -36.78 24.70
N GLU A 701 16.37 -36.78 25.48
CA GLU A 701 16.45 -37.52 26.73
C GLU A 701 15.54 -36.90 27.81
N GLU A 702 15.51 -35.57 27.94
CA GLU A 702 14.56 -34.87 28.82
C GLU A 702 13.10 -35.22 28.46
N LEU A 703 12.71 -35.12 27.18
CA LEU A 703 11.38 -35.50 26.71
C LEU A 703 11.04 -36.97 27.02
N SER A 704 12.01 -37.88 26.92
CA SER A 704 11.87 -39.30 27.28
C SER A 704 11.65 -39.49 28.80
N THR A 705 12.35 -38.73 29.66
CA THR A 705 12.09 -38.75 31.10
C THR A 705 10.72 -38.17 31.45
N MET A 706 10.30 -37.10 30.78
CA MET A 706 8.98 -36.49 30.97
C MET A 706 7.85 -37.43 30.55
N HIS A 707 8.01 -38.17 29.45
CA HIS A 707 7.05 -39.21 29.04
C HIS A 707 6.93 -40.33 30.09
N ARG A 708 8.06 -40.85 30.59
CA ARG A 708 8.09 -41.84 31.68
C ARG A 708 7.48 -41.32 32.99
N ASN A 709 7.55 -40.03 33.26
CA ASN A 709 6.92 -39.41 34.43
C ASN A 709 5.42 -39.21 34.23
N HIS A 710 4.98 -38.86 33.02
CA HIS A 710 3.57 -38.81 32.64
C HIS A 710 2.89 -40.18 32.78
N GLU A 711 3.54 -41.27 32.32
CA GLU A 711 3.04 -42.63 32.55
C GLU A 711 2.82 -42.97 34.04
N LYS A 712 3.75 -42.57 34.93
CA LYS A 712 3.63 -42.81 36.38
C LYS A 712 2.46 -42.02 36.97
N LEU A 713 2.30 -40.77 36.56
CA LEU A 713 1.19 -39.91 36.97
C LEU A 713 -0.17 -40.49 36.53
N GLU A 714 -0.28 -40.97 35.30
CA GLU A 714 -1.52 -41.58 34.80
C GLU A 714 -1.81 -42.91 35.53
N LYS A 715 -0.80 -43.73 35.83
CA LYS A 715 -0.94 -44.95 36.66
C LYS A 715 -1.43 -44.61 38.08
N SER A 716 -0.87 -43.58 38.72
CA SER A 716 -1.29 -43.10 40.05
C SER A 716 -2.71 -42.51 40.05
N LYS A 717 -3.09 -41.79 39.00
CA LYS A 717 -4.44 -41.27 38.78
C LYS A 717 -5.47 -42.40 38.65
N CYS A 718 -5.16 -43.49 37.95
CA CYS A 718 -6.05 -44.66 37.88
C CYS A 718 -6.25 -45.29 39.27
N GLN A 719 -5.19 -45.44 40.06
CA GLN A 719 -5.26 -45.94 41.44
C GLN A 719 -6.14 -45.05 42.33
N LEU A 720 -5.97 -43.73 42.26
CA LEU A 720 -6.82 -42.77 42.99
C LEU A 720 -8.29 -42.80 42.52
N GLN A 721 -8.57 -43.08 41.24
CA GLN A 721 -9.93 -43.27 40.74
C GLN A 721 -10.58 -44.55 41.29
N GLU A 722 -9.81 -45.62 41.41
CA GLU A 722 -10.24 -46.89 42.03
C GLU A 722 -10.50 -46.73 43.54
N GLU A 723 -9.62 -46.05 44.27
CA GLU A 723 -9.83 -45.68 45.68
C GLU A 723 -11.10 -44.82 45.86
N VAL A 724 -11.32 -43.82 45.00
CA VAL A 724 -12.53 -42.99 45.04
C VAL A 724 -13.80 -43.79 44.71
N ALA A 725 -13.73 -44.78 43.81
CA ALA A 725 -14.85 -45.68 43.53
C ALA A 725 -15.16 -46.58 44.75
N ASN A 726 -14.14 -47.16 45.37
CA ASN A 726 -14.27 -47.99 46.57
C ASN A 726 -14.81 -47.18 47.77
N LEU A 727 -14.35 -45.95 47.97
CA LEU A 727 -14.87 -45.05 49.01
C LEU A 727 -16.32 -44.63 48.76
N ARG A 728 -16.71 -44.39 47.49
CA ARG A 728 -18.12 -44.15 47.13
C ARG A 728 -19.00 -45.35 47.46
N HIS A 729 -18.59 -46.55 47.04
CA HIS A 729 -19.34 -47.77 47.31
C HIS A 729 -19.44 -48.09 48.81
N HIS A 730 -18.39 -47.79 49.59
CA HIS A 730 -18.42 -47.92 51.05
C HIS A 730 -19.37 -46.89 51.70
N LEU A 731 -19.36 -45.63 51.26
CA LEU A 731 -20.31 -44.61 51.73
C LEU A 731 -21.76 -44.97 51.38
N GLU A 732 -21.99 -45.50 50.18
CA GLU A 732 -23.30 -45.96 49.70
C GLU A 732 -23.81 -47.17 50.50
N THR A 733 -22.92 -48.11 50.82
CA THR A 733 -23.21 -49.27 51.69
C THR A 733 -23.47 -48.85 53.14
N ASN A 734 -22.82 -47.79 53.62
CA ASN A 734 -22.96 -47.26 54.98
C ASN A 734 -24.13 -46.26 55.14
N MET A 735 -24.93 -46.00 54.09
CA MET A 735 -26.10 -45.11 54.17
C MET A 735 -27.27 -45.77 54.90
N VAL A 736 -27.23 -45.73 56.23
CA VAL A 736 -28.30 -46.21 57.12
C VAL A 736 -29.67 -45.65 56.69
N ASP A 737 -30.59 -46.55 56.40
CA ASP A 737 -32.00 -46.36 56.02
C ASP A 737 -32.40 -44.94 55.58
N HIS A 738 -32.22 -44.66 54.30
CA HIS A 738 -32.84 -43.50 53.64
C HIS A 738 -34.36 -43.42 53.90
N SER A 739 -35.01 -44.57 54.11
CA SER A 739 -36.41 -44.72 54.57
C SER A 739 -36.71 -43.99 55.89
N GLN A 740 -35.86 -44.13 56.90
CA GLN A 740 -36.05 -43.49 58.21
C GLN A 740 -35.88 -41.97 58.13
N ILE A 741 -34.92 -41.51 57.31
CA ILE A 741 -34.69 -40.07 57.07
C ILE A 741 -35.88 -39.46 56.31
N GLU A 742 -36.37 -40.10 55.25
CA GLU A 742 -37.55 -39.65 54.52
C GLU A 742 -38.86 -39.79 55.30
N GLN A 743 -38.96 -40.70 56.28
CA GLN A 743 -40.07 -40.69 57.24
C GLN A 743 -40.00 -39.45 58.15
N CYS A 744 -38.88 -39.22 58.82
CA CYS A 744 -38.70 -38.09 59.73
C CYS A 744 -38.90 -36.74 59.01
N LYS A 745 -38.47 -36.64 57.75
CA LYS A 745 -38.72 -35.51 56.85
C LYS A 745 -40.21 -35.31 56.54
N ARG A 746 -40.94 -36.36 56.12
CA ARG A 746 -42.40 -36.27 55.89
C ARG A 746 -43.17 -35.85 57.15
N GLU A 747 -42.79 -36.37 58.32
CA GLU A 747 -43.40 -35.99 59.59
C GLU A 747 -43.15 -34.53 59.99
N MET A 748 -42.05 -33.92 59.54
CA MET A 748 -41.79 -32.48 59.70
C MET A 748 -42.54 -31.63 58.67
N GLU A 749 -42.55 -32.05 57.41
CA GLU A 749 -43.27 -31.38 56.32
C GLU A 749 -44.79 -31.35 56.58
N GLU A 750 -45.37 -32.43 57.12
CA GLU A 750 -46.79 -32.45 57.48
C GLU A 750 -47.10 -31.50 58.64
N ARG A 751 -46.27 -31.47 59.70
CA ARG A 751 -46.42 -30.54 60.83
C ARG A 751 -46.36 -29.08 60.38
N ALA A 752 -45.38 -28.72 59.55
CA ALA A 752 -45.29 -27.39 58.96
C ALA A 752 -46.53 -27.07 58.09
N GLY A 753 -47.02 -28.05 57.32
CA GLY A 753 -48.27 -27.92 56.56
C GLY A 753 -49.51 -27.72 57.42
N GLN A 754 -49.59 -28.34 58.61
CA GLN A 754 -50.68 -28.14 59.57
C GLN A 754 -50.62 -26.73 60.20
N GLU A 755 -49.44 -26.27 60.60
CA GLU A 755 -49.23 -24.92 61.15
C GLU A 755 -49.57 -23.82 60.12
N VAL A 756 -49.11 -23.96 58.87
CA VAL A 756 -49.47 -23.05 57.77
C VAL A 756 -50.98 -23.02 57.54
N ARG A 757 -51.69 -24.16 57.62
CA ARG A 757 -53.16 -24.20 57.50
C ARG A 757 -53.85 -23.45 58.65
N GLN A 758 -53.36 -23.57 59.88
CA GLN A 758 -53.89 -22.80 61.02
C GLN A 758 -53.64 -21.29 60.85
N LYS A 759 -52.42 -20.89 60.46
CA LYS A 759 -52.10 -19.48 60.19
C LYS A 759 -52.92 -18.90 59.04
N LEU A 760 -53.22 -19.69 58.01
CA LEU A 760 -54.12 -19.27 56.92
C LEU A 760 -55.58 -19.09 57.41
N GLN A 761 -56.05 -19.91 58.36
CA GLN A 761 -57.37 -19.73 58.99
C GLN A 761 -57.42 -18.47 59.87
N GLU A 762 -56.38 -18.22 60.67
CA GLU A 762 -56.25 -16.96 61.45
C GLU A 762 -56.29 -15.73 60.54
N VAL A 763 -55.50 -15.73 59.45
CA VAL A 763 -55.46 -14.64 58.47
C VAL A 763 -56.81 -14.48 57.75
N ASN A 764 -57.48 -15.56 57.37
CA ASN A 764 -58.81 -15.48 56.75
C ASN A 764 -59.87 -14.91 57.71
N LEU A 765 -59.83 -15.28 59.00
CA LEU A 765 -60.72 -14.71 60.03
C LEU A 765 -60.45 -13.22 60.26
N PHE A 766 -59.17 -12.81 60.26
CA PHE A 766 -58.78 -11.41 60.32
C PHE A 766 -59.28 -10.64 59.09
N LEU A 767 -59.11 -11.17 57.87
CA LEU A 767 -59.58 -10.54 56.63
C LEU A 767 -61.11 -10.44 56.57
N GLN A 768 -61.85 -11.45 57.04
CA GLN A 768 -63.31 -11.36 57.18
C GLN A 768 -63.73 -10.28 58.19
N THR A 769 -63.03 -10.20 59.33
CA THR A 769 -63.26 -9.16 60.34
C THR A 769 -62.96 -7.76 59.78
N GLN A 770 -61.89 -7.62 59.00
CA GLN A 770 -61.50 -6.38 58.34
C GLN A 770 -62.54 -5.98 57.28
N ALA A 771 -62.99 -6.92 56.44
CA ALA A 771 -64.05 -6.69 55.45
C ALA A 771 -65.36 -6.22 56.10
N ALA A 772 -65.83 -6.90 57.16
CA ALA A 772 -67.01 -6.49 57.93
C ALA A 772 -66.83 -5.12 58.62
N SER A 773 -65.61 -4.75 59.01
CA SER A 773 -65.32 -3.41 59.54
C SER A 773 -65.36 -2.33 58.45
N GLN A 774 -64.92 -2.65 57.24
CA GLN A 774 -64.94 -1.74 56.10
C GLN A 774 -66.34 -1.57 55.51
N GLU A 775 -67.15 -2.64 55.42
CA GLU A 775 -68.56 -2.54 55.02
C GLU A 775 -69.36 -1.59 55.92
N ARG A 776 -69.15 -1.64 57.25
CA ARG A 776 -69.72 -0.68 58.21
C ARG A 776 -69.27 0.76 57.92
N LEU A 777 -67.99 0.95 57.60
CA LEU A 777 -67.43 2.27 57.28
C LEU A 777 -67.99 2.81 55.95
N GLU A 778 -68.20 1.94 54.96
CA GLU A 778 -68.83 2.28 53.69
C GLU A 778 -70.33 2.56 53.84
N GLN A 779 -71.04 1.86 54.74
CA GLN A 779 -72.42 2.17 55.14
C GLN A 779 -72.52 3.56 55.79
N ILE A 780 -71.55 3.94 56.63
CA ILE A 780 -71.45 5.29 57.22
C ILE A 780 -71.18 6.34 56.12
N ARG A 781 -70.25 6.09 55.19
CA ARG A 781 -70.04 6.97 54.02
C ARG A 781 -71.30 7.11 53.17
N ALA A 782 -72.00 6.02 52.90
CA ALA A 782 -73.21 6.00 52.09
C ALA A 782 -74.35 6.79 52.74
N SER A 783 -74.53 6.67 54.06
CA SER A 783 -75.54 7.45 54.80
C SER A 783 -75.19 8.95 54.85
N HIS A 784 -73.91 9.30 55.02
CA HIS A 784 -73.43 10.68 54.92
C HIS A 784 -73.67 11.28 53.53
N HIS A 785 -73.32 10.55 52.46
CA HIS A 785 -73.60 10.98 51.09
C HIS A 785 -75.10 11.01 50.76
N ALA A 786 -75.94 10.17 51.38
CA ALA A 786 -77.39 10.26 51.26
C ALA A 786 -77.94 11.52 51.94
N SER A 787 -77.47 11.84 53.16
CA SER A 787 -77.80 13.07 53.88
C SER A 787 -77.40 14.32 53.08
N LEU A 788 -76.15 14.38 52.59
CA LEU A 788 -75.66 15.48 51.76
C LEU A 788 -76.45 15.62 50.45
N ARG A 789 -76.78 14.52 49.76
CA ARG A 789 -77.66 14.55 48.57
C ARG A 789 -79.06 15.05 48.90
N ASN A 790 -79.60 14.74 50.08
CA ASN A 790 -80.88 15.27 50.52
C ASN A 790 -80.80 16.76 50.85
N GLN A 791 -79.76 17.25 51.51
CA GLN A 791 -79.53 18.68 51.73
C GLN A 791 -79.41 19.45 50.41
N LEU A 792 -78.60 18.93 49.47
CA LEU A 792 -78.47 19.52 48.13
C LEU A 792 -79.79 19.51 47.35
N LYS A 793 -80.59 18.44 47.41
CA LYS A 793 -81.94 18.40 46.82
C LYS A 793 -82.89 19.45 47.41
N HIS A 794 -82.80 19.73 48.71
CA HIS A 794 -83.59 20.82 49.31
C HIS A 794 -83.11 22.18 48.81
N LYS A 795 -81.79 22.43 48.80
CA LYS A 795 -81.25 23.72 48.32
C LYS A 795 -81.49 23.95 46.83
N ILE A 796 -81.45 22.90 46.00
CA ILE A 796 -81.87 22.96 44.59
C ILE A 796 -83.34 23.35 44.50
N ARG A 797 -84.23 22.68 45.25
CA ARG A 797 -85.66 23.01 45.27
C ARG A 797 -85.97 24.44 45.72
N ASP A 798 -85.17 24.99 46.63
CA ASP A 798 -85.29 26.39 47.04
C ASP A 798 -84.83 27.37 45.94
N LEU A 799 -83.75 27.04 45.23
CA LEU A 799 -83.28 27.81 44.07
C LEU A 799 -84.24 27.70 42.87
N GLU A 800 -84.85 26.54 42.63
CA GLU A 800 -85.92 26.34 41.64
C GLU A 800 -87.11 27.27 41.92
N ARG A 801 -87.57 27.34 43.18
CA ARG A 801 -88.62 28.28 43.62
C ARG A 801 -88.23 29.75 43.44
N GLU A 802 -86.96 30.10 43.62
CA GLU A 802 -86.47 31.45 43.36
C GLU A 802 -86.40 31.76 41.86
N LEU A 803 -85.98 30.80 41.03
CA LEU A 803 -86.01 30.91 39.57
C LEU A 803 -87.44 31.03 39.03
N ASP A 804 -88.41 30.28 39.55
CA ASP A 804 -89.83 30.41 39.15
C ASP A 804 -90.40 31.78 39.53
N ARG A 805 -90.05 32.35 40.69
CA ARG A 805 -90.44 33.73 41.06
C ARG A 805 -89.85 34.77 40.08
N ILE A 806 -88.58 34.62 39.71
CA ILE A 806 -87.89 35.49 38.75
C ILE A 806 -88.52 35.33 37.35
N LYS A 807 -88.80 34.09 36.93
CA LYS A 807 -89.42 33.78 35.63
C LYS A 807 -90.83 34.36 35.52
N ASN A 808 -91.65 34.26 36.56
CA ASN A 808 -93.00 34.82 36.58
C ASN A 808 -92.94 36.36 36.52
N THR A 809 -92.13 37.01 37.36
CA THR A 809 -91.97 38.48 37.31
C THR A 809 -91.34 38.97 35.99
N GLN A 810 -90.49 38.16 35.33
CA GLN A 810 -90.02 38.45 33.98
C GLN A 810 -91.15 38.29 32.93
N GLN A 811 -92.01 37.27 33.05
CA GLN A 811 -93.16 37.07 32.18
C GLN A 811 -94.19 38.21 32.32
N ASP A 812 -94.45 38.67 33.54
CA ASP A 812 -95.29 39.85 33.82
C ASP A 812 -94.69 41.11 33.17
N SER A 813 -93.36 41.29 33.24
CA SER A 813 -92.65 42.38 32.56
C SER A 813 -92.70 42.28 31.03
N ILE A 814 -92.68 41.06 30.48
CA ILE A 814 -92.87 40.82 29.03
C ILE A 814 -94.30 41.18 28.63
N PHE A 815 -95.32 40.74 29.37
CA PHE A 815 -96.71 41.05 29.08
C PHE A 815 -96.99 42.57 29.12
N GLN A 816 -96.39 43.30 30.07
CA GLN A 816 -96.45 44.77 30.11
C GLN A 816 -95.76 45.43 28.90
N LYS A 817 -94.65 44.87 28.42
CA LYS A 817 -93.94 45.35 27.21
C LYS A 817 -94.71 45.05 25.93
N GLU A 818 -95.33 43.88 25.82
CA GLU A 818 -96.16 43.50 24.68
C GLU A 818 -97.43 44.36 24.60
N SER A 819 -98.09 44.63 25.74
CA SER A 819 -99.23 45.54 25.84
C SER A 819 -98.85 46.96 25.39
N THR A 820 -97.76 47.52 25.91
CA THR A 820 -97.29 48.87 25.53
C THR A 820 -96.78 48.94 24.08
N GLN A 821 -96.18 47.87 23.55
CA GLN A 821 -95.82 47.79 22.13
C GLN A 821 -97.06 47.77 21.23
N ALA A 822 -98.10 47.03 21.60
CA ALA A 822 -99.35 46.96 20.84
C ALA A 822 -100.07 48.32 20.79
N GLU A 823 -100.06 49.08 21.89
CA GLU A 823 -100.53 50.47 21.89
C GLU A 823 -99.69 51.36 20.95
N VAL A 824 -98.36 51.23 20.96
CA VAL A 824 -97.45 51.97 20.08
C VAL A 824 -97.68 51.66 18.60
N GLU A 825 -97.88 50.40 18.20
CA GLU A 825 -98.21 50.07 16.80
C GLU A 825 -99.58 50.69 16.40
N LYS A 826 -100.58 50.62 17.27
CA LYS A 826 -101.89 51.25 17.04
C LYS A 826 -101.79 52.78 16.85
N TYR A 827 -100.92 53.46 17.59
CA TYR A 827 -100.64 54.88 17.37
C TYR A 827 -99.91 55.14 16.03
N LYS A 828 -99.00 54.27 15.60
CA LYS A 828 -98.35 54.39 14.27
C LYS A 828 -99.35 54.20 13.13
N GLU A 829 -100.26 53.23 13.22
CA GLU A 829 -101.31 53.01 12.21
C GLU A 829 -102.19 54.25 12.06
N LEU A 830 -102.67 54.81 13.17
CA LEU A 830 -103.47 56.05 13.18
C LEU A 830 -102.70 57.23 12.56
N TYR A 831 -101.41 57.38 12.88
CA TYR A 831 -100.56 58.43 12.30
C TYR A 831 -100.33 58.23 10.79
N LEU A 832 -100.12 56.99 10.33
CA LEU A 832 -99.99 56.68 8.90
C LEU A 832 -101.27 56.99 8.13
N GLU A 833 -102.45 56.72 8.71
CA GLU A 833 -103.73 57.07 8.09
C GLU A 833 -103.97 58.59 8.10
N GLU A 834 -103.59 59.30 9.17
CA GLU A 834 -103.60 60.77 9.21
C GLU A 834 -102.72 61.36 8.09
N VAL A 835 -101.52 60.80 7.86
CA VAL A 835 -100.62 61.22 6.77
C VAL A 835 -101.23 60.94 5.40
N LYS A 836 -101.94 59.83 5.18
CA LYS A 836 -102.69 59.58 3.93
C LYS A 836 -103.82 60.62 3.75
N ILE A 837 -104.58 60.91 4.82
CA ILE A 837 -105.67 61.89 4.80
C ILE A 837 -105.13 63.29 4.47
N ARG A 838 -104.07 63.75 5.16
CA ARG A 838 -103.36 65.02 4.88
C ARG A 838 -102.88 65.09 3.43
N ARG A 839 -102.30 64.01 2.88
CA ARG A 839 -101.90 63.94 1.47
C ARG A 839 -103.09 64.03 0.52
N SER A 840 -104.20 63.36 0.82
CA SER A 840 -105.43 63.43 0.01
C SER A 840 -106.05 64.84 0.01
N LEU A 841 -105.91 65.59 1.11
CA LEU A 841 -106.34 66.98 1.24
C LEU A 841 -105.40 67.92 0.47
N ALA A 842 -104.08 67.75 0.56
CA ALA A 842 -103.11 68.50 -0.22
C ALA A 842 -103.39 68.37 -1.74
N ASN A 843 -103.55 67.14 -2.24
CA ASN A 843 -103.86 66.87 -3.65
C ASN A 843 -105.25 67.42 -4.10
N LYS A 844 -106.18 67.68 -3.17
CA LYS A 844 -107.44 68.39 -3.47
C LYS A 844 -107.21 69.90 -3.55
N LEU A 845 -106.44 70.44 -2.61
CA LEU A 845 -106.15 71.88 -2.47
C LEU A 845 -105.29 72.38 -3.64
N GLU A 846 -104.31 71.59 -4.08
CA GLU A 846 -103.52 71.79 -5.29
C GLU A 846 -104.42 71.92 -6.53
N ARG A 847 -105.33 70.97 -6.76
CA ARG A 847 -106.30 71.01 -7.88
C ARG A 847 -107.28 72.18 -7.82
N THR A 848 -107.59 72.70 -6.63
CA THR A 848 -108.37 73.95 -6.52
C THR A 848 -107.53 75.18 -6.82
N ASN A 849 -106.24 75.18 -6.47
CA ASN A 849 -105.30 76.25 -6.81
C ASN A 849 -104.99 76.28 -8.31
N GLU A 850 -104.86 75.14 -8.98
CA GLU A 850 -104.74 75.05 -10.45
C GLU A 850 -105.94 75.73 -11.13
N LYS A 851 -107.16 75.37 -10.74
CA LYS A 851 -108.40 76.00 -11.27
C LYS A 851 -108.51 77.49 -10.95
N LEU A 852 -108.03 77.91 -9.78
CA LEU A 852 -107.97 79.32 -9.40
C LEU A 852 -106.93 80.09 -10.25
N ALA A 853 -105.81 79.46 -10.59
CA ALA A 853 -104.80 80.02 -11.51
C ALA A 853 -105.33 80.10 -12.96
N GLU A 854 -106.07 79.11 -13.44
CA GLU A 854 -106.77 79.16 -14.73
C GLU A 854 -107.81 80.31 -14.77
N ALA A 855 -108.54 80.53 -13.67
CA ALA A 855 -109.49 81.65 -13.58
C ALA A 855 -108.77 83.01 -13.57
N ASN A 856 -107.72 83.15 -12.77
CA ASN A 856 -106.93 84.38 -12.67
C ASN A 856 -106.22 84.75 -13.98
N THR A 857 -105.66 83.77 -14.70
CA THR A 857 -105.03 84.01 -16.01
C THR A 857 -106.03 84.48 -17.07
N LYS A 858 -107.25 83.93 -17.10
CA LYS A 858 -108.34 84.39 -17.98
C LYS A 858 -108.83 85.80 -17.61
N LEU A 859 -108.94 86.12 -16.32
CA LEU A 859 -109.30 87.47 -15.85
C LEU A 859 -108.20 88.52 -16.17
N LEU A 860 -106.93 88.09 -16.25
CA LEU A 860 -105.82 88.90 -16.74
C LEU A 860 -105.95 89.20 -18.25
N GLN A 861 -106.37 88.24 -19.07
CA GLN A 861 -106.61 88.46 -20.51
C GLN A 861 -107.71 89.51 -20.76
N GLU A 862 -108.81 89.43 -20.01
CA GLU A 862 -109.86 90.48 -19.99
C GLU A 862 -109.26 91.86 -19.67
N ARG A 863 -108.56 91.99 -18.53
CA ARG A 863 -107.90 93.24 -18.11
C ARG A 863 -106.85 93.79 -19.09
N HIS A 864 -106.31 92.98 -19.97
CA HIS A 864 -105.43 93.43 -21.05
C HIS A 864 -106.21 93.97 -22.26
N ARG A 865 -107.37 93.39 -22.60
CA ARG A 865 -108.18 93.85 -23.74
C ARG A 865 -108.99 95.11 -23.44
N SER A 866 -109.49 95.27 -22.21
CA SER A 866 -110.24 96.47 -21.78
C SER A 866 -109.43 97.78 -21.84
N LYS A 867 -108.11 97.73 -22.05
CA LYS A 867 -107.22 98.90 -22.13
C LYS A 867 -107.03 99.46 -23.54
N SER A 868 -107.58 98.82 -24.57
CA SER A 868 -107.33 99.18 -25.98
C SER A 868 -108.22 100.30 -26.56
N LEU A 869 -109.03 100.98 -25.75
CA LEU A 869 -110.05 101.94 -26.22
C LEU A 869 -109.87 103.39 -25.71
N ILE A 870 -108.72 103.74 -25.13
CA ILE A 870 -108.45 105.12 -24.64
C ILE A 870 -107.20 105.70 -25.33
N THR A 871 -107.43 106.18 -26.56
CA THR A 871 -106.63 107.15 -27.35
C THR A 871 -105.17 106.87 -27.73
N SER A 872 -104.86 107.20 -28.99
CA SER A 872 -103.50 107.29 -29.54
C SER A 872 -102.77 108.57 -29.11
N SER A 873 -102.38 108.63 -27.84
CA SER A 873 -101.45 109.64 -27.29
C SER A 873 -100.73 109.02 -26.09
N ILE A 874 -99.62 108.33 -26.33
CA ILE A 874 -98.27 108.91 -26.27
C ILE A 874 -97.90 109.36 -24.85
N VAL A 875 -96.98 108.60 -24.26
CA VAL A 875 -95.84 109.04 -23.44
C VAL A 875 -96.03 110.33 -22.65
N ASN A 876 -96.17 110.20 -21.33
CA ASN A 876 -95.20 110.77 -20.39
C ASN A 876 -95.34 110.15 -19.00
N GLY A 877 -94.42 110.49 -18.09
CA GLY A 877 -94.25 109.76 -16.82
C GLY A 877 -93.18 108.67 -16.90
N GLY A 878 -92.08 108.94 -17.61
CA GLY A 878 -90.83 108.19 -17.48
C GLY A 878 -90.20 108.44 -16.11
N LEU A 879 -90.79 107.87 -15.06
CA LEU A 879 -90.39 107.99 -13.66
C LEU A 879 -90.19 106.57 -13.13
N ALA A 880 -88.94 106.18 -12.97
CA ALA A 880 -88.28 106.22 -11.67
C ALA A 880 -88.93 105.20 -10.71
N ALA A 881 -88.45 103.95 -10.71
CA ALA A 881 -87.23 103.60 -9.96
C ALA A 881 -87.32 104.03 -8.49
N SER A 882 -88.23 103.39 -7.75
CA SER A 882 -88.17 103.28 -6.29
C SER A 882 -87.81 101.82 -5.95
N PRO A 883 -86.92 101.54 -4.97
CA PRO A 883 -85.95 100.46 -5.16
C PRO A 883 -86.19 99.21 -4.29
N VAL A 884 -85.37 98.19 -4.59
CA VAL A 884 -84.58 97.35 -3.68
C VAL A 884 -84.97 97.35 -2.18
N LEU A 885 -85.25 96.15 -1.65
CA LEU A 885 -84.58 95.47 -0.51
C LEU A 885 -85.42 94.19 -0.20
N TYR A 886 -84.91 92.96 -0.02
CA TYR A 886 -83.61 92.40 0.39
C TYR A 886 -83.24 92.66 1.87
N SER A 887 -82.72 91.62 2.54
CA SER A 887 -82.03 91.66 3.86
C SER A 887 -82.77 92.17 5.11
N ALA A 888 -83.04 91.24 6.04
CA ALA A 888 -82.67 91.27 7.46
C ALA A 888 -83.16 89.96 8.10
N GLU A 889 -82.36 89.04 8.64
CA GLU A 889 -80.94 89.07 9.00
C GLU A 889 -80.57 90.12 10.06
N LEU A 890 -81.07 89.89 11.29
CA LEU A 890 -80.38 89.93 12.60
C LEU A 890 -81.50 89.71 13.65
N GLY A 891 -81.50 88.73 14.55
CA GLY A 891 -80.42 87.85 14.98
C GLY A 891 -79.90 88.30 16.34
N HIS A 892 -80.50 87.82 17.45
CA HIS A 892 -79.82 87.77 18.75
C HIS A 892 -80.44 86.74 19.72
N LEU A 893 -79.63 86.34 20.70
CA LEU A 893 -79.97 85.36 21.74
C LEU A 893 -81.05 85.87 22.71
N GLY A 894 -81.87 84.94 23.24
CA GLY A 894 -83.03 85.25 24.09
C GLY A 894 -83.25 84.35 25.31
N ASN A 895 -82.21 83.63 25.78
CA ASN A 895 -82.02 82.99 27.11
C ASN A 895 -83.14 82.15 27.78
N ASN A 896 -82.68 81.17 28.57
CA ASN A 896 -83.42 80.42 29.60
C ASN A 896 -84.47 79.39 29.14
N LEU A 897 -84.09 78.11 29.22
CA LEU A 897 -84.84 77.12 30.01
C LEU A 897 -83.85 76.07 30.55
N THR A 898 -84.02 75.70 31.82
CA THR A 898 -82.98 75.11 32.67
C THR A 898 -82.62 73.65 32.31
N LEU A 899 -81.35 73.31 32.56
CA LEU A 899 -80.87 71.93 32.58
C LEU A 899 -81.73 71.06 33.51
N ASN A 900 -82.25 69.96 32.99
CA ASN A 900 -82.82 68.87 33.78
C ASN A 900 -82.30 67.53 33.24
N ARG A 901 -81.21 67.03 33.85
CA ARG A 901 -80.78 65.63 33.69
C ARG A 901 -80.29 65.11 35.03
N SER A 902 -81.04 64.17 35.58
CA SER A 902 -80.94 63.71 36.96
C SER A 902 -79.73 62.82 37.22
N LEU A 903 -78.95 63.16 38.25
CA LEU A 903 -78.21 62.18 39.06
C LEU A 903 -79.12 61.85 40.27
N SER A 904 -79.35 60.61 40.70
CA SER A 904 -78.46 59.43 40.87
C SER A 904 -77.52 59.52 42.07
N LEU A 905 -78.05 59.36 43.29
CA LEU A 905 -77.48 58.51 44.37
C LEU A 905 -78.45 58.43 45.58
N GLY A 906 -78.24 57.47 46.49
CA GLY A 906 -78.80 57.53 47.86
C GLY A 906 -79.79 56.44 48.30
N GLY A 907 -79.46 55.15 48.15
CA GLY A 907 -80.24 54.06 48.78
C GLY A 907 -80.09 54.05 50.31
N SER A 908 -81.18 53.80 51.04
CA SER A 908 -81.26 54.00 52.50
C SER A 908 -80.66 52.87 53.36
N PHE A 909 -80.17 53.26 54.55
CA PHE A 909 -79.81 52.36 55.66
C PHE A 909 -81.06 51.90 56.44
N LEU A 910 -81.02 50.70 57.06
CA LEU A 910 -80.82 50.53 58.53
C LEU A 910 -81.12 49.09 59.03
N SER A 911 -80.32 48.64 60.01
CA SER A 911 -80.60 47.56 61.01
C SER A 911 -80.87 46.11 60.55
N SER A 912 -80.52 45.05 61.29
CA SER A 912 -79.58 44.88 62.43
C SER A 912 -79.34 43.38 62.75
N THR A 913 -78.23 43.08 63.43
CA THR A 913 -77.96 41.87 64.26
C THR A 913 -77.68 40.53 63.54
N GLY A 914 -76.72 39.72 64.06
CA GLY A 914 -76.40 38.41 63.45
C GLY A 914 -75.20 37.60 63.97
N ASN A 915 -74.52 38.00 65.05
CA ASN A 915 -73.51 37.25 65.84
C ASN A 915 -72.56 36.24 65.15
N ALA A 916 -71.25 36.55 65.16
CA ALA A 916 -70.20 35.55 65.04
C ALA A 916 -68.95 35.92 65.85
N LEU A 917 -68.64 35.18 66.93
CA LEU A 917 -67.27 34.88 67.42
C LEU A 917 -67.22 34.06 68.74
N ALA A 918 -66.09 33.35 68.90
CA ALA A 918 -65.41 32.99 70.16
C ALA A 918 -65.94 31.88 71.12
N SER A 919 -65.52 30.64 70.85
CA SER A 919 -64.75 29.77 71.80
C SER A 919 -63.99 28.71 70.97
N ARG A 920 -62.67 28.45 71.03
CA ARG A 920 -61.52 28.76 71.91
C ARG A 920 -61.25 27.76 73.05
N ASN A 921 -59.99 27.26 73.09
CA ASN A 921 -59.34 26.40 74.11
C ASN A 921 -59.78 24.91 74.07
N ARG A 922 -58.96 23.89 74.35
CA ARG A 922 -57.50 23.74 74.70
C ARG A 922 -56.99 22.40 74.06
N VAL A 923 -55.72 22.19 73.65
CA VAL A 923 -54.51 21.79 74.44
C VAL A 923 -54.79 20.53 75.29
N GLU A 924 -54.00 19.44 75.36
CA GLU A 924 -52.52 19.17 75.28
C GLU A 924 -52.12 18.24 74.09
N ALA A 925 -50.90 18.24 73.51
CA ALA A 925 -49.57 17.77 73.99
C ALA A 925 -49.47 16.22 74.14
N TYR A 926 -48.37 15.48 73.93
CA TYR A 926 -47.02 15.60 73.30
C TYR A 926 -46.37 14.18 73.40
N VAL A 927 -45.22 13.87 72.75
CA VAL A 927 -44.38 12.64 72.98
C VAL A 927 -45.04 11.30 72.54
N ALA A 928 -44.36 10.21 72.12
CA ALA A 928 -43.13 9.99 71.34
C ALA A 928 -43.13 8.51 70.86
N LYS A 929 -41.96 7.96 70.45
CA LYS A 929 -41.62 6.53 70.18
C LYS A 929 -42.57 5.50 70.83
N VAL A 930 -42.96 4.41 70.16
CA VAL A 930 -42.19 3.59 69.18
C VAL A 930 -42.95 3.39 67.88
#